data_AF-A0A2K4ZN79-F1
#
_entry.id   AF-A0A2K4ZN79-F1
#
_cell.length_a   1.000
_cell.length_b   1.000
_cell.length_c   1.000
_cell.angle_alpha   90.00
_cell.angle_beta   90.00
_cell.angle_gamma   90.00
#
_symmetry.space_group_name_H-M   'P 1'
#
loop_
_entity.id
_entity.type
_entity.pdbx_description
1 polymer ?
#
loop_
_entity_poly.entity_id
_entity_poly.type
_entity_poly.pdbx_seq_one_letter_code
_entity_poly.pdbx_strand_id
1 'polypeptide(L)'
;MLFIHLSALSGILVLTFCYWGMRRNREYTISKYLLFFLFFASLGVRLLAASLSKGFGSDTACFASWADRIFQTGPGGFYSPDVFTDYPPGYMYVLWIVGAVRSLFRIEYYSAAHLILLKLPAILCDMVCGLLIFREAVHRGRKQQAPFLCAAWLFNPAVILNSSVWGQVDSCFSLAVIFLCLCLVRRKLPSACVAFGTGLLIKPQMLLFAPLLAAGIFDELLSPSVRKISSPLPCTDNGKHFAEKEHFADSKKLSLCGTVVLKMMRCLLPGLAVIVGMVLFCLPFGLENVWKQYFSTVGSYPYAAVNACNFWGFLGLNWVSQDTVFLGIPYRILGGAAIAAVIALVLLISLKNRRTSEKYPFLGALLIVGIFMFSVRMHERYLYSALPLLLLAWIQKPSQLTFFSYCGFSVLHFYNTAYVLFFYDPANYDRKAPVILLVSAGMLVCTGVLCAAARTFYGTPKRPQPFQVKTSRKRIPLNRADIFVMFTVTLIYGGFALYDLGDRKAPGTALDLTQNQSLTLDFGGEVPAVLSYYIAPWHDRTFSLEGQWESSGQWTSLGEITLQNVFSWQDILLEADVSRLRFTLTESQASLLEFTFLDEQGEILVPVNASDYPALFDEASLHPAESSFRNSMYFDEIYHGRTAYEFLHGLTSYENTHPPMGKILIALGVALFGMNPFGWRIAGALLGIVMVPVIYLFARRLLKDTLPAALVCVLFAFDFMHFTQTRIATIDVYITFFVLLMYYFMYNYACLSFYDIPLKKTLLPLGACGICMGLGIASKWTGVYAGCGLAIIFFSSLYRRYREYFHAKKNPDSSSNGISHRQIIDRFLPCAGNTILFCLVFFVLLPAVIYLLSYLPFQDYAERGLLARMLHNQTTMFGYHSNLESVHPYSSVWYEWPIIRRPIWYYSRIVSQTANGGLREGISAFGNPAVWWAGIPAFFHMLYLWAKKKDTTAAFLVTGYLAQYLPWFFVTRVTFIYHYFPSVVFVVLMIGYSFIQWKKKVPGPAFSVAIILYGGVALALFGLFYPVLAGQPVEAAFVADCLRWFKSWVLTAS
;
A
#
# COMPACT_ATOMS: atom_id res chain seq x y z
N MET A 1 -27.78 -6.73 10.14
CA MET A 1 -26.48 -7.44 10.07
C MET A 1 -26.58 -8.91 10.42
N LEU A 2 -27.22 -9.30 11.53
CA LEU A 2 -27.35 -10.71 11.96
C LEU A 2 -27.82 -11.67 10.85
N PHE A 3 -28.86 -11.30 10.09
CA PHE A 3 -29.38 -12.12 8.98
C PHE A 3 -28.34 -12.39 7.87
N ILE A 4 -27.49 -11.41 7.54
CA ILE A 4 -26.40 -11.57 6.57
C ILE A 4 -25.39 -12.57 7.11
N HIS A 5 -24.98 -12.45 8.38
CA HIS A 5 -24.02 -13.37 8.99
C HIS A 5 -24.56 -14.81 9.04
N LEU A 6 -25.82 -15.00 9.43
CA LEU A 6 -26.46 -16.32 9.45
C LEU A 6 -26.57 -16.94 8.05
N SER A 7 -26.90 -16.12 7.04
CA SER A 7 -26.97 -16.58 5.64
C SER A 7 -25.59 -16.91 5.06
N ALA A 8 -24.55 -16.13 5.41
CA ALA A 8 -23.18 -16.45 5.03
C ALA A 8 -22.70 -17.74 5.71
N LEU A 9 -23.03 -17.94 6.99
CA LEU A 9 -22.71 -19.14 7.75
C LEU A 9 -23.40 -20.38 7.14
N SER A 10 -24.69 -20.28 6.79
CA SER A 10 -25.40 -21.37 6.13
C SER A 10 -24.78 -21.72 4.77
N GLY A 11 -24.36 -20.72 4.01
CA GLY A 11 -23.56 -20.92 2.79
C GLY A 11 -22.26 -21.68 3.05
N ILE A 12 -21.49 -21.29 4.07
CA ILE A 12 -20.24 -21.98 4.46
C ILE A 12 -20.53 -23.43 4.84
N LEU A 13 -21.59 -23.71 5.59
CA LEU A 13 -21.99 -25.06 5.99
C LEU A 13 -22.37 -25.92 4.78
N VAL A 14 -23.20 -25.39 3.87
CA VAL A 14 -23.58 -26.08 2.62
C VAL A 14 -22.34 -26.39 1.77
N LEU A 15 -21.46 -25.41 1.59
CA LEU A 15 -20.24 -25.57 0.79
C LEU A 15 -19.26 -26.55 1.42
N THR A 16 -19.15 -26.56 2.75
CA THR A 16 -18.32 -27.51 3.51
C THR A 16 -18.88 -28.92 3.38
N PHE A 17 -20.20 -29.09 3.54
CA PHE A 17 -20.87 -30.37 3.31
C PHE A 17 -20.63 -30.89 1.88
N CYS A 18 -20.80 -30.02 0.87
CA CYS A 18 -20.53 -30.38 -0.53
C CYS A 18 -19.06 -30.77 -0.74
N TYR A 19 -18.11 -30.05 -0.14
CA TYR A 19 -16.67 -30.37 -0.21
C TYR A 19 -16.35 -31.75 0.35
N TRP A 20 -16.87 -32.06 1.54
CA TRP A 20 -16.69 -33.37 2.17
C TRP A 20 -17.37 -34.49 1.37
N GLY A 21 -18.57 -34.23 0.87
CA GLY A 21 -19.30 -35.14 -0.02
C GLY A 21 -18.51 -35.49 -1.27
N MET A 22 -17.92 -34.49 -1.94
CA MET A 22 -17.08 -34.72 -3.13
C MET A 22 -15.79 -35.50 -2.86
N ARG A 23 -15.27 -35.48 -1.62
CA ARG A 23 -14.04 -36.21 -1.23
C ARG A 23 -14.31 -37.65 -0.80
N ARG A 24 -15.54 -37.99 -0.41
CA ARG A 24 -15.90 -39.37 -0.05
C ARG A 24 -16.04 -40.20 -1.33
N ASN A 25 -15.07 -41.08 -1.56
CA ASN A 25 -15.05 -42.04 -2.66
C ASN A 25 -15.93 -43.27 -2.32
N ARG A 26 -17.23 -43.05 -2.05
CA ARG A 26 -18.18 -44.15 -1.84
C ARG A 26 -19.01 -44.34 -3.11
N GLU A 27 -19.06 -45.56 -3.61
CA GLU A 27 -19.97 -45.93 -4.68
C GLU A 27 -21.41 -45.96 -4.14
N TYR A 28 -22.25 -45.05 -4.63
CA TYR A 28 -23.68 -45.05 -4.37
C TYR A 28 -24.44 -44.77 -5.67
N THR A 29 -25.61 -45.40 -5.81
CA THR A 29 -26.49 -45.19 -6.95
C THR A 29 -27.19 -43.85 -6.81
N ILE A 30 -27.00 -42.95 -7.78
CA ILE A 30 -27.70 -41.66 -7.80
C ILE A 30 -29.15 -41.91 -8.18
N SER A 31 -30.03 -41.84 -7.19
CA SER A 31 -31.47 -41.93 -7.41
C SER A 31 -31.97 -40.73 -8.22
N LYS A 32 -32.82 -40.96 -9.25
CA LYS A 32 -33.50 -39.88 -9.98
C LYS A 32 -34.34 -39.00 -9.06
N TYR A 33 -34.86 -39.57 -7.96
CA TYR A 33 -35.62 -38.86 -6.93
C TYR A 33 -34.76 -37.85 -6.15
N LEU A 34 -33.47 -38.11 -5.96
CA LEU A 34 -32.56 -37.16 -5.28
C LEU A 34 -32.38 -35.89 -6.12
N LEU A 35 -32.19 -36.04 -7.43
CA LEU A 35 -32.06 -34.89 -8.34
C LEU A 35 -33.37 -34.08 -8.38
N PHE A 36 -34.51 -34.76 -8.49
CA PHE A 36 -35.82 -34.13 -8.45
C PHE A 36 -36.02 -33.34 -7.14
N PHE A 37 -35.70 -33.95 -6.00
CA PHE A 37 -35.81 -33.31 -4.69
C PHE A 37 -34.92 -32.05 -4.58
N LEU A 38 -33.66 -32.12 -5.03
CA LEU A 38 -32.74 -30.96 -5.02
C LEU A 38 -33.31 -29.78 -5.81
N PHE A 39 -33.82 -30.04 -7.01
CA PHE A 39 -34.38 -28.98 -7.87
C PHE A 39 -35.70 -28.45 -7.31
N PHE A 40 -36.59 -29.33 -6.84
CA PHE A 40 -37.86 -28.94 -6.27
C PHE A 40 -37.69 -28.10 -5.00
N ALA A 41 -36.83 -28.53 -4.07
CA ALA A 41 -36.53 -27.77 -2.86
C ALA A 41 -35.88 -26.41 -3.19
N SER A 42 -34.95 -26.39 -4.16
CA SER A 42 -34.28 -25.17 -4.60
C SER A 42 -35.23 -24.17 -5.25
N LEU A 43 -36.18 -24.65 -6.06
CA LEU A 43 -37.23 -23.82 -6.65
C LEU A 43 -38.18 -23.28 -5.59
N GLY A 44 -38.62 -24.12 -4.65
CA GLY A 44 -39.51 -23.71 -3.56
C GLY A 44 -38.90 -22.59 -2.71
N VAL A 45 -37.62 -22.72 -2.32
CA VAL A 45 -36.89 -21.67 -1.59
C VAL A 45 -36.80 -20.38 -2.40
N ARG A 46 -36.53 -20.46 -3.71
CA ARG A 46 -36.43 -19.27 -4.59
C ARG A 46 -37.76 -18.56 -4.79
N LEU A 47 -38.84 -19.30 -4.98
CA LEU A 47 -40.19 -18.73 -5.15
C LEU A 47 -40.67 -18.08 -3.84
N LEU A 48 -40.40 -18.71 -2.69
CA LEU A 48 -40.66 -18.13 -1.38
C LEU A 48 -39.82 -16.86 -1.14
N ALA A 49 -38.52 -16.88 -1.45
CA ALA A 49 -37.68 -15.70 -1.34
C ALA A 49 -38.13 -14.56 -2.28
N ALA A 50 -38.61 -14.90 -3.49
CA ALA A 50 -39.14 -13.95 -4.45
C ALA A 50 -40.46 -13.32 -3.99
N SER A 51 -41.33 -14.08 -3.32
CA SER A 51 -42.60 -13.55 -2.80
C SER A 51 -42.41 -12.66 -1.57
N LEU A 52 -41.41 -12.96 -0.73
CA LEU A 52 -41.14 -12.22 0.51
C LEU A 52 -40.30 -10.96 0.32
N SER A 53 -39.64 -10.78 -0.84
CA SER A 53 -38.74 -9.65 -1.08
C SER A 53 -39.21 -8.78 -2.24
N LYS A 54 -39.31 -7.46 -1.99
CA LYS A 54 -39.57 -6.45 -3.03
C LYS A 54 -38.37 -6.22 -3.97
N GLY A 55 -37.19 -6.73 -3.62
CA GLY A 55 -35.94 -6.48 -4.34
C GLY A 55 -35.35 -5.11 -4.10
N PHE A 56 -34.33 -4.76 -4.89
CA PHE A 56 -33.70 -3.44 -4.83
C PHE A 56 -34.60 -2.41 -5.51
N GLY A 57 -35.04 -1.39 -4.77
CA GLY A 57 -36.18 -0.54 -5.14
C GLY A 57 -36.11 0.09 -6.53
N SER A 58 -34.93 0.56 -6.97
CA SER A 58 -34.76 1.13 -8.31
C SER A 58 -34.82 0.06 -9.42
N ASP A 59 -34.19 -1.09 -9.20
CA ASP A 59 -34.02 -2.12 -10.22
C ASP A 59 -35.34 -2.85 -10.48
N THR A 60 -36.03 -3.30 -9.44
CA THR A 60 -37.32 -3.99 -9.59
C THR A 60 -38.40 -3.06 -10.13
N ALA A 61 -38.33 -1.75 -9.84
CA ALA A 61 -39.19 -0.73 -10.45
C ALA A 61 -38.93 -0.54 -11.93
N CYS A 62 -37.66 -0.49 -12.32
CA CYS A 62 -37.29 -0.44 -13.72
C CYS A 62 -37.82 -1.66 -14.47
N PHE A 63 -37.59 -2.89 -13.99
CA PHE A 63 -38.08 -4.08 -14.67
C PHE A 63 -39.62 -4.18 -14.74
N ALA A 64 -40.31 -3.80 -13.67
CA ALA A 64 -41.77 -3.75 -13.64
C ALA A 64 -42.33 -2.75 -14.67
N SER A 65 -41.80 -1.52 -14.67
CA SER A 65 -42.25 -0.47 -15.60
C SER A 65 -41.88 -0.77 -17.05
N TRP A 66 -40.70 -1.34 -17.30
CA TRP A 66 -40.27 -1.72 -18.64
C TRP A 66 -41.09 -2.87 -19.22
N ALA A 67 -41.45 -3.88 -18.42
CA ALA A 67 -42.31 -4.98 -18.86
C ALA A 67 -43.70 -4.51 -19.30
N ASP A 68 -44.30 -3.59 -18.54
CA ASP A 68 -45.57 -2.99 -18.91
C ASP A 68 -45.48 -2.10 -20.14
N ARG A 69 -44.44 -1.25 -20.20
CA ARG A 69 -44.23 -0.33 -21.31
C ARG A 69 -44.06 -1.07 -22.62
N ILE A 70 -43.14 -2.03 -22.69
CA ILE A 70 -42.87 -2.75 -23.95
C ILE A 70 -44.08 -3.54 -24.43
N PHE A 71 -44.92 -4.01 -23.50
CA PHE A 71 -46.18 -4.67 -23.85
C PHE A 71 -47.21 -3.69 -24.43
N GLN A 72 -47.29 -2.47 -23.88
CA GLN A 72 -48.24 -1.44 -24.33
C GLN A 72 -47.83 -0.75 -25.64
N THR A 73 -46.56 -0.37 -25.77
CA THR A 73 -46.07 0.42 -26.92
C THR A 73 -45.43 -0.43 -28.01
N GLY A 74 -45.18 -1.72 -27.74
CA GLY A 74 -44.42 -2.60 -28.62
C GLY A 74 -42.93 -2.27 -28.68
N PRO A 75 -42.10 -3.12 -29.31
CA PRO A 75 -40.65 -2.92 -29.43
C PRO A 75 -40.24 -1.58 -30.07
N GLY A 76 -41.00 -1.11 -31.07
CA GLY A 76 -40.65 0.10 -31.83
C GLY A 76 -40.79 1.41 -31.05
N GLY A 77 -41.69 1.45 -30.06
CA GLY A 77 -41.91 2.60 -29.19
C GLY A 77 -41.27 2.47 -27.80
N PHE A 78 -40.46 1.42 -27.58
CA PHE A 78 -39.92 1.14 -26.25
C PHE A 78 -38.84 2.15 -25.83
N TYR A 79 -37.77 2.25 -26.64
CA TYR A 79 -36.67 3.19 -26.39
C TYR A 79 -37.13 4.62 -26.71
N SER A 80 -37.16 5.47 -25.68
CA SER A 80 -37.53 6.88 -25.78
C SER A 80 -36.60 7.72 -24.89
N PRO A 81 -36.27 8.98 -25.27
CA PRO A 81 -35.50 9.88 -24.41
C PRO A 81 -36.12 10.10 -23.01
N ASP A 82 -37.44 10.01 -22.90
CA ASP A 82 -38.18 10.28 -21.66
C ASP A 82 -38.17 9.13 -20.65
N VAL A 83 -37.60 7.97 -21.01
CA VAL A 83 -37.59 6.77 -20.17
C VAL A 83 -36.18 6.24 -20.02
N PHE A 84 -35.71 6.16 -18.78
CA PHE A 84 -34.45 5.51 -18.46
C PHE A 84 -34.51 4.03 -18.85
N THR A 85 -33.56 3.60 -19.69
CA THR A 85 -33.32 2.20 -20.06
C THR A 85 -31.82 1.97 -20.15
N ASP A 86 -31.33 0.83 -19.69
CA ASP A 86 -29.90 0.46 -19.69
C ASP A 86 -29.65 -0.99 -20.15
N TYR A 87 -30.65 -1.63 -20.79
CA TYR A 87 -30.56 -3.00 -21.32
C TYR A 87 -30.74 -3.06 -22.84
N PRO A 88 -30.03 -3.97 -23.53
CA PRO A 88 -30.24 -4.21 -24.95
C PRO A 88 -31.53 -5.01 -25.26
N PRO A 89 -31.93 -5.07 -26.55
CA PRO A 89 -33.20 -5.67 -27.00
C PRO A 89 -33.46 -7.11 -26.55
N GLY A 90 -32.43 -7.94 -26.38
CA GLY A 90 -32.60 -9.36 -26.08
C GLY A 90 -33.31 -9.63 -24.76
N TYR A 91 -32.98 -8.88 -23.70
CA TYR A 91 -33.69 -9.00 -22.43
C TYR A 91 -35.07 -8.32 -22.48
N MET A 92 -35.24 -7.30 -23.33
CA MET A 92 -36.53 -6.63 -23.49
C MET A 92 -37.61 -7.56 -24.05
N TYR A 93 -37.26 -8.49 -24.95
CA TYR A 93 -38.19 -9.54 -25.36
C TYR A 93 -38.64 -10.46 -24.22
N VAL A 94 -37.78 -10.72 -23.24
CA VAL A 94 -38.17 -11.49 -22.04
C VAL A 94 -39.19 -10.69 -21.22
N LEU A 95 -38.95 -9.39 -21.03
CA LEU A 95 -39.89 -8.51 -20.35
C LEU A 95 -41.22 -8.34 -21.10
N TRP A 96 -41.19 -8.40 -22.44
CA TRP A 96 -42.40 -8.37 -23.26
C TRP A 96 -43.29 -9.58 -23.00
N ILE A 97 -42.72 -10.78 -22.86
CA ILE A 97 -43.45 -11.99 -22.46
C ILE A 97 -43.97 -11.84 -21.02
N VAL A 98 -43.17 -11.31 -20.11
CA VAL A 98 -43.60 -11.06 -18.72
C VAL A 98 -44.79 -10.11 -18.66
N GLY A 99 -44.76 -9.00 -19.40
CA GLY A 99 -45.87 -8.05 -19.52
C GLY A 99 -47.12 -8.70 -20.12
N ALA A 100 -46.96 -9.53 -21.15
CA ALA A 100 -48.07 -10.28 -21.75
C ALA A 100 -48.73 -11.26 -20.77
N VAL A 101 -47.94 -12.01 -19.99
CA VAL A 101 -48.44 -12.93 -18.97
C VAL A 101 -49.16 -12.17 -17.86
N ARG A 102 -48.61 -11.04 -17.40
CA ARG A 102 -49.27 -10.18 -16.42
C ARG A 102 -50.65 -9.73 -16.91
N SER A 103 -50.71 -9.24 -18.16
CA SER A 103 -51.96 -8.77 -18.78
C SER A 103 -52.98 -9.90 -18.93
N LEU A 104 -52.53 -11.07 -19.41
CA LEU A 104 -53.38 -12.26 -19.61
C LEU A 104 -54.04 -12.74 -18.31
N PHE A 105 -53.29 -12.80 -17.22
CA PHE A 105 -53.79 -13.26 -15.91
C PHE A 105 -54.30 -12.13 -15.00
N ARG A 106 -54.34 -10.88 -15.50
CA ARG A 106 -54.76 -9.68 -14.75
C ARG A 106 -54.05 -9.55 -13.39
N ILE A 107 -52.76 -9.84 -13.35
CA ILE A 107 -51.98 -9.81 -12.12
C ILE A 107 -51.78 -8.35 -11.68
N GLU A 108 -52.17 -8.05 -10.45
CA GLU A 108 -52.06 -6.71 -9.88
C GLU A 108 -50.60 -6.21 -9.86
N TYR A 109 -50.40 -4.95 -10.24
CA TYR A 109 -49.07 -4.32 -10.28
C TYR A 109 -48.43 -4.38 -8.90
N TYR A 110 -47.17 -4.81 -8.85
CA TYR A 110 -46.39 -4.96 -7.62
C TYR A 110 -46.92 -5.92 -6.55
N SER A 111 -47.94 -6.73 -6.86
CA SER A 111 -48.35 -7.84 -6.00
C SER A 111 -47.25 -8.91 -5.86
N ALA A 112 -47.36 -9.78 -4.85
CA ALA A 112 -46.43 -10.90 -4.69
C ALA A 112 -46.36 -11.79 -5.95
N ALA A 113 -47.50 -12.01 -6.62
CA ALA A 113 -47.56 -12.75 -7.88
C ALA A 113 -46.80 -12.04 -9.01
N HIS A 114 -46.90 -10.70 -9.09
CA HIS A 114 -46.14 -9.91 -10.06
C HIS A 114 -44.64 -9.96 -9.80
N LEU A 115 -44.21 -9.83 -8.54
CA LEU A 115 -42.80 -9.90 -8.16
C LEU A 115 -42.20 -11.28 -8.45
N ILE A 116 -42.95 -12.35 -8.19
CA ILE A 116 -42.54 -13.71 -8.59
C ILE A 116 -42.38 -13.78 -10.10
N LEU A 117 -43.35 -13.30 -10.86
CA LEU A 117 -43.33 -13.33 -12.32
C LEU A 117 -42.13 -12.55 -12.90
N LEU A 118 -41.82 -11.37 -12.36
CA LEU A 118 -40.66 -10.56 -12.77
C LEU A 118 -39.32 -11.27 -12.51
N LYS A 119 -39.22 -11.99 -11.39
CA LYS A 119 -37.98 -12.69 -10.98
C LYS A 119 -37.83 -14.08 -11.58
N LEU A 120 -38.92 -14.64 -12.11
CA LEU A 120 -38.99 -16.00 -12.63
C LEU A 120 -37.97 -16.28 -13.76
N PRO A 121 -37.73 -15.39 -14.75
CA PRO A 121 -36.74 -15.64 -15.78
C PRO A 121 -35.33 -15.88 -15.23
N ALA A 122 -34.90 -15.07 -14.26
CA ALA A 122 -33.60 -15.22 -13.61
C ALA A 122 -33.53 -16.51 -12.79
N ILE A 123 -34.60 -16.82 -12.03
CA ILE A 123 -34.72 -18.07 -11.26
C ILE A 123 -34.60 -19.30 -12.18
N LEU A 124 -35.31 -19.32 -13.30
CA LEU A 124 -35.24 -20.42 -14.26
C LEU A 124 -33.84 -20.57 -14.86
N CYS A 125 -33.16 -19.47 -15.18
CA CYS A 125 -31.78 -19.51 -15.66
C CYS A 125 -30.82 -20.13 -14.63
N ASP A 126 -30.99 -19.86 -13.34
CA ASP A 126 -30.19 -20.49 -12.27
C ASP A 126 -30.43 -22.00 -12.17
N MET A 127 -31.69 -22.42 -12.33
CA MET A 127 -32.06 -23.84 -12.37
C MET A 127 -31.38 -24.54 -13.55
N VAL A 128 -31.41 -23.92 -14.74
CA VAL A 128 -30.74 -24.44 -15.93
C VAL A 128 -29.21 -24.48 -15.72
N CYS A 129 -28.61 -23.47 -15.09
CA CYS A 129 -27.18 -23.49 -14.73
C CYS A 129 -26.84 -24.69 -13.84
N GLY A 130 -27.65 -24.97 -12.81
CA GLY A 130 -27.50 -26.14 -11.96
C GLY A 130 -27.58 -27.46 -12.74
N LEU A 131 -28.52 -27.56 -13.69
CA LEU A 131 -28.67 -28.74 -14.54
C LEU A 131 -27.47 -28.95 -15.46
N LEU A 132 -26.92 -27.87 -16.03
CA LEU A 132 -25.73 -27.94 -16.87
C LEU A 132 -24.49 -28.35 -16.08
N ILE A 133 -24.32 -27.85 -14.84
CA ILE A 133 -23.25 -28.26 -13.93
C ILE A 133 -23.34 -29.76 -13.63
N PHE A 134 -24.54 -30.25 -13.28
CA PHE A 134 -24.78 -31.68 -13.04
C PHE A 134 -24.46 -32.53 -14.28
N ARG A 135 -25.01 -32.14 -15.45
CA ARG A 135 -24.82 -32.87 -16.70
C ARG A 135 -23.36 -32.90 -17.14
N GLU A 136 -22.64 -31.79 -17.01
CA GLU A 136 -21.22 -31.72 -17.34
C GLU A 136 -20.37 -32.59 -16.40
N ALA A 137 -20.68 -32.59 -15.09
CA ALA A 137 -20.00 -33.45 -14.12
C ALA A 137 -20.18 -34.94 -14.47
N VAL A 138 -21.41 -35.37 -14.76
CA VAL A 138 -21.73 -36.74 -15.19
C VAL A 138 -21.01 -37.09 -16.49
N HIS A 139 -21.06 -36.22 -17.50
CA HIS A 139 -20.41 -36.41 -18.79
C HIS A 139 -18.88 -36.58 -18.64
N ARG A 140 -18.27 -35.90 -17.68
CA ARG A 140 -16.83 -36.00 -17.37
C ARG A 140 -16.49 -37.13 -16.39
N GLY A 141 -17.37 -38.11 -16.21
CA GLY A 141 -17.13 -39.29 -15.37
C GLY A 141 -17.25 -39.06 -13.86
N ARG A 142 -17.68 -37.87 -13.42
CA ARG A 142 -17.78 -37.48 -12.00
C ARG A 142 -19.19 -37.67 -11.45
N LYS A 143 -19.74 -38.88 -11.65
CA LYS A 143 -21.13 -39.18 -11.27
C LYS A 143 -21.35 -38.90 -9.78
N GLN A 144 -20.49 -39.44 -8.90
CA GLN A 144 -20.61 -39.30 -7.45
C GLN A 144 -20.51 -37.83 -6.99
N GLN A 145 -19.69 -37.00 -7.65
CA GLN A 145 -19.52 -35.59 -7.25
C GLN A 145 -20.62 -34.67 -7.84
N ALA A 146 -21.30 -35.09 -8.90
CA ALA A 146 -22.33 -34.30 -9.59
C ALA A 146 -23.44 -33.72 -8.68
N PRO A 147 -24.09 -34.49 -7.77
CA PRO A 147 -25.14 -33.93 -6.91
C PRO A 147 -24.60 -32.86 -5.94
N PHE A 148 -23.38 -33.03 -5.42
CA PHE A 148 -22.75 -32.04 -4.53
C PHE A 148 -22.37 -30.76 -5.26
N LEU A 149 -21.85 -30.85 -6.48
CA LEU A 149 -21.56 -29.68 -7.32
C LEU A 149 -22.83 -28.93 -7.71
N CYS A 150 -23.90 -29.67 -8.02
CA CYS A 150 -25.21 -29.09 -8.30
C CYS A 150 -25.79 -28.39 -7.06
N ALA A 151 -25.74 -29.04 -5.90
CA ALA A 151 -26.20 -28.47 -4.63
C ALA A 151 -25.39 -27.23 -4.24
N ALA A 152 -24.07 -27.25 -4.45
CA ALA A 152 -23.18 -26.13 -4.19
C ALA A 152 -23.56 -24.86 -4.97
N TRP A 153 -24.19 -25.00 -6.15
CA TRP A 153 -24.77 -23.88 -6.93
C TRP A 153 -26.20 -23.56 -6.49
N LEU A 154 -27.08 -24.56 -6.46
CA LEU A 154 -28.51 -24.40 -6.21
C LEU A 154 -28.82 -23.82 -4.83
N PHE A 155 -28.03 -24.14 -3.80
CA PHE A 155 -28.24 -23.66 -2.43
C PHE A 155 -27.22 -22.59 -2.02
N ASN A 156 -26.55 -21.98 -2.99
CA ASN A 156 -25.63 -20.87 -2.73
C ASN A 156 -26.42 -19.60 -2.36
N PRO A 157 -26.19 -19.01 -1.17
CA PRO A 157 -26.87 -17.78 -0.77
C PRO A 157 -26.63 -16.61 -1.73
N ALA A 158 -25.44 -16.49 -2.33
CA ALA A 158 -25.14 -15.42 -3.29
C ALA A 158 -26.01 -15.53 -4.55
N VAL A 159 -26.26 -16.76 -5.00
CA VAL A 159 -27.08 -17.07 -6.17
C VAL A 159 -28.55 -16.74 -5.89
N ILE A 160 -29.08 -17.24 -4.77
CA ILE A 160 -30.46 -16.99 -4.34
C ILE A 160 -30.71 -15.50 -4.10
N LEU A 161 -29.75 -14.80 -3.48
CA LEU A 161 -29.84 -13.37 -3.21
C LEU A 161 -29.97 -12.58 -4.51
N ASN A 162 -29.19 -12.90 -5.55
CA ASN A 162 -29.22 -12.16 -6.80
C ASN A 162 -30.52 -12.36 -7.59
N SER A 163 -30.93 -13.61 -7.82
CA SER A 163 -32.11 -13.90 -8.65
C SER A 163 -33.43 -13.65 -7.91
N SER A 164 -33.54 -14.11 -6.66
CA SER A 164 -34.82 -14.23 -5.96
C SER A 164 -35.05 -13.12 -4.96
N VAL A 165 -34.03 -12.69 -4.22
CA VAL A 165 -34.20 -11.60 -3.25
C VAL A 165 -34.10 -10.26 -3.97
N TRP A 166 -32.96 -9.97 -4.61
CA TRP A 166 -32.70 -8.74 -5.34
C TRP A 166 -33.61 -8.58 -6.57
N GLY A 167 -33.76 -9.64 -7.37
CA GLY A 167 -34.52 -9.61 -8.62
C GLY A 167 -33.69 -9.16 -9.82
N GLN A 168 -32.38 -9.42 -9.81
CA GLN A 168 -31.47 -9.06 -10.88
C GLN A 168 -31.27 -10.21 -11.87
N VAL A 169 -30.85 -9.88 -13.09
CA VAL A 169 -30.92 -10.79 -14.26
C VAL A 169 -29.55 -11.33 -14.69
N ASP A 170 -28.54 -11.25 -13.82
CA ASP A 170 -27.18 -11.75 -14.12
C ASP A 170 -27.15 -13.27 -14.38
N SER A 171 -28.16 -14.00 -13.90
CA SER A 171 -28.38 -15.41 -14.19
C SER A 171 -28.59 -15.67 -15.68
N CYS A 172 -29.35 -14.82 -16.37
CA CYS A 172 -29.59 -14.91 -17.82
C CYS A 172 -28.29 -14.72 -18.61
N PHE A 173 -27.52 -13.71 -18.23
CA PHE A 173 -26.20 -13.44 -18.81
C PHE A 173 -25.20 -14.58 -18.54
N SER A 174 -25.15 -15.07 -17.30
CA SER A 174 -24.22 -16.13 -16.89
C SER A 174 -24.50 -17.45 -17.60
N LEU A 175 -25.77 -17.75 -17.89
CA LEU A 175 -26.15 -18.92 -18.68
C LEU A 175 -25.54 -18.87 -20.09
N ALA A 176 -25.57 -17.72 -20.76
CA ALA A 176 -24.94 -17.52 -22.07
C ALA A 176 -23.41 -17.71 -22.00
N VAL A 177 -22.76 -17.20 -20.95
CA VAL A 177 -21.32 -17.37 -20.71
C VAL A 177 -20.94 -18.83 -20.45
N ILE A 178 -21.76 -19.57 -19.68
CA ILE A 178 -21.59 -21.01 -19.46
C ILE A 178 -21.70 -21.75 -20.79
N PHE A 179 -22.71 -21.45 -21.59
CA PHE A 179 -22.92 -22.10 -22.88
C PHE A 179 -21.75 -21.83 -23.85
N LEU A 180 -21.25 -20.59 -23.89
CA LEU A 180 -20.03 -20.22 -24.61
C LEU A 180 -18.85 -21.14 -24.18
N CYS A 181 -18.57 -21.20 -22.89
CA CYS A 181 -17.44 -22.00 -22.38
C CYS A 181 -17.59 -23.49 -22.68
N LEU A 182 -18.79 -24.06 -22.50
CA LEU A 182 -19.08 -25.46 -22.77
C LEU A 182 -18.99 -25.80 -24.27
N CYS A 183 -19.38 -24.88 -25.16
CA CYS A 183 -19.22 -25.03 -26.60
C CYS A 183 -17.74 -24.99 -27.00
N LEU A 184 -16.94 -24.08 -26.42
CA LEU A 184 -15.50 -24.00 -26.65
C LEU A 184 -14.78 -25.26 -26.15
N VAL A 185 -15.14 -25.79 -24.97
CA VAL A 185 -14.60 -27.06 -24.45
C VAL A 185 -14.86 -28.23 -25.41
N ARG A 186 -16.06 -28.27 -26.00
CA ARG A 186 -16.51 -29.26 -26.99
C ARG A 186 -16.04 -28.98 -28.43
N ARG A 187 -15.28 -27.90 -28.66
CA ARG A 187 -14.83 -27.42 -29.99
C ARG A 187 -15.97 -27.18 -31.00
N LYS A 188 -17.13 -26.72 -30.51
CA LYS A 188 -18.28 -26.33 -31.35
C LYS A 188 -18.29 -24.81 -31.54
N LEU A 189 -17.41 -24.32 -32.41
CA LEU A 189 -17.22 -22.88 -32.62
C LEU A 189 -18.49 -22.14 -33.12
N PRO A 190 -19.31 -22.67 -34.05
CA PRO A 190 -20.55 -21.99 -34.45
C PRO A 190 -21.51 -21.77 -33.27
N SER A 191 -21.69 -22.78 -32.42
CA SER A 191 -22.53 -22.67 -31.22
C SER A 191 -21.93 -21.70 -30.19
N ALA A 192 -20.61 -21.61 -30.12
CA ALA A 192 -19.92 -20.62 -29.28
C ALA A 192 -20.17 -19.18 -29.78
N CYS A 193 -20.17 -18.94 -31.09
CA CYS A 193 -20.51 -17.64 -31.67
C CYS A 193 -21.97 -17.26 -31.37
N VAL A 194 -22.92 -18.22 -31.49
CA VAL A 194 -24.32 -17.99 -31.14
C VAL A 194 -24.46 -17.63 -29.66
N ALA A 195 -23.82 -18.39 -28.77
CA ALA A 195 -23.80 -18.09 -27.34
C ALA A 195 -23.29 -16.68 -27.04
N PHE A 196 -22.24 -16.26 -27.75
CA PHE A 196 -21.66 -14.92 -27.64
C PHE A 196 -22.62 -13.83 -28.11
N GLY A 197 -23.25 -14.01 -29.27
CA GLY A 197 -24.25 -13.06 -29.78
C GLY A 197 -25.49 -12.95 -28.88
N THR A 198 -26.01 -14.08 -28.39
CA THR A 198 -27.13 -14.08 -27.43
C THR A 198 -26.74 -13.36 -26.13
N GLY A 199 -25.53 -13.58 -25.62
CA GLY A 199 -25.02 -12.86 -24.45
C GLY A 199 -24.96 -11.34 -24.67
N LEU A 200 -24.50 -10.89 -25.85
CA LEU A 200 -24.46 -9.47 -26.22
C LEU A 200 -25.84 -8.82 -26.30
N LEU A 201 -26.85 -9.57 -26.79
CA LEU A 201 -28.24 -9.10 -26.83
C LEU A 201 -28.86 -9.00 -25.42
N ILE A 202 -28.34 -9.74 -24.44
CA ILE A 202 -28.81 -9.68 -23.05
C ILE A 202 -28.07 -8.58 -22.26
N LYS A 203 -26.73 -8.54 -22.35
CA LYS A 203 -25.88 -7.54 -21.67
C LYS A 203 -24.62 -7.20 -22.48
N PRO A 204 -24.25 -5.91 -22.61
CA PRO A 204 -22.99 -5.49 -23.26
C PRO A 204 -21.74 -6.07 -22.58
N GLN A 205 -21.84 -6.44 -21.31
CA GLN A 205 -20.78 -7.10 -20.54
C GLN A 205 -20.23 -8.38 -21.22
N MET A 206 -20.96 -8.99 -22.15
CA MET A 206 -20.46 -10.12 -22.93
C MET A 206 -19.21 -9.79 -23.76
N LEU A 207 -18.99 -8.51 -24.12
CA LEU A 207 -17.76 -8.05 -24.78
C LEU A 207 -16.50 -8.40 -23.98
N LEU A 208 -16.59 -8.46 -22.65
CA LEU A 208 -15.47 -8.85 -21.79
C LEU A 208 -14.99 -10.28 -22.07
N PHE A 209 -15.84 -11.15 -22.62
CA PHE A 209 -15.51 -12.53 -22.99
C PHE A 209 -15.05 -12.69 -24.45
N ALA A 210 -14.97 -11.61 -25.24
CA ALA A 210 -14.46 -11.66 -26.61
C ALA A 210 -13.05 -12.28 -26.72
N PRO A 211 -12.09 -12.01 -25.80
CA PRO A 211 -10.79 -12.68 -25.82
C PRO A 211 -10.87 -14.20 -25.67
N LEU A 212 -11.89 -14.71 -24.98
CA LEU A 212 -12.10 -16.15 -24.80
C LEU A 212 -12.60 -16.80 -26.10
N LEU A 213 -13.53 -16.14 -26.80
CA LEU A 213 -13.97 -16.57 -28.13
C LEU A 213 -12.82 -16.50 -29.15
N ALA A 214 -12.05 -15.41 -29.13
CA ALA A 214 -10.86 -15.25 -29.98
C ALA A 214 -9.84 -16.38 -29.73
N ALA A 215 -9.57 -16.73 -28.46
CA ALA A 215 -8.74 -17.88 -28.12
C ALA A 215 -9.29 -19.20 -28.70
N GLY A 216 -10.61 -19.39 -28.68
CA GLY A 216 -11.29 -20.49 -29.35
C GLY A 216 -11.04 -20.56 -30.86
N ILE A 217 -11.18 -19.42 -31.53
CA ILE A 217 -10.93 -19.27 -32.97
C ILE A 217 -9.46 -19.57 -33.28
N PHE A 218 -8.52 -19.02 -32.51
CA PHE A 218 -7.08 -19.28 -32.70
C PHE A 218 -6.72 -20.74 -32.47
N ASP A 219 -7.27 -21.39 -31.44
CA ASP A 219 -7.05 -22.82 -31.19
C ASP A 219 -7.53 -23.68 -32.37
N GLU A 220 -8.67 -23.33 -32.99
CA GLU A 220 -9.23 -24.02 -34.16
C GLU A 220 -8.37 -23.80 -35.42
N LEU A 221 -7.97 -22.55 -35.70
CA LEU A 221 -7.13 -22.19 -36.85
C LEU A 221 -5.75 -22.87 -36.77
N LEU A 222 -5.14 -22.88 -35.58
CA LEU A 222 -3.81 -23.43 -35.33
C LEU A 222 -3.80 -24.93 -35.02
N SER A 223 -4.97 -25.58 -35.02
CA SER A 223 -5.07 -27.03 -34.81
C SER A 223 -4.50 -27.78 -36.03
N PRO A 224 -3.65 -28.80 -35.85
CA PRO A 224 -3.21 -29.64 -36.97
C PRO A 224 -4.41 -30.38 -37.59
N SER A 225 -4.47 -30.44 -38.92
CA SER A 225 -5.52 -31.10 -39.70
C SER A 225 -5.48 -32.62 -39.49
N VAL A 226 -6.05 -33.11 -38.39
CA VAL A 226 -6.08 -34.56 -38.14
C VAL A 226 -7.25 -35.16 -38.94
N ARG A 227 -6.89 -35.95 -39.97
CA ARG A 227 -7.76 -36.94 -40.60
C ARG A 227 -8.49 -37.71 -39.49
N LYS A 228 -9.83 -37.81 -39.57
CA LYS A 228 -10.56 -38.84 -38.85
C LYS A 228 -10.01 -40.20 -39.29
N ILE A 229 -9.10 -40.77 -38.52
CA ILE A 229 -8.96 -42.23 -38.45
C ILE A 229 -9.81 -42.61 -37.25
N SER A 230 -10.99 -43.14 -37.54
CA SER A 230 -11.80 -43.87 -36.58
C SER A 230 -10.96 -45.01 -36.01
N SER A 231 -10.59 -44.93 -34.73
CA SER A 231 -10.14 -46.10 -33.97
C SER A 231 -11.33 -47.05 -33.81
N PRO A 232 -11.22 -48.35 -34.14
CA PRO A 232 -12.23 -49.31 -33.72
C PRO A 232 -12.19 -49.50 -32.20
N LEU A 233 -13.36 -49.75 -31.62
CA LEU A 233 -13.55 -50.21 -30.25
C LEU A 233 -12.77 -51.53 -30.00
N PRO A 234 -12.46 -51.88 -28.74
CA PRO A 234 -11.96 -53.22 -28.42
C PRO A 234 -13.13 -54.21 -28.51
N CYS A 235 -13.16 -55.03 -29.56
CA CYS A 235 -13.99 -56.22 -29.64
C CYS A 235 -13.12 -57.46 -29.41
N THR A 236 -13.41 -58.18 -28.35
CA THR A 236 -12.97 -59.56 -28.11
C THR A 236 -13.76 -60.52 -29.00
N ASP A 237 -13.03 -61.43 -29.65
CA ASP A 237 -13.41 -62.73 -30.22
C ASP A 237 -14.77 -62.90 -30.92
N ASN A 238 -14.73 -63.12 -32.24
CA ASN A 238 -14.84 -64.48 -32.82
C ASN A 238 -14.73 -64.41 -34.35
N GLY A 239 -14.05 -65.40 -34.93
CA GLY A 239 -13.63 -65.41 -36.32
C GLY A 239 -14.75 -65.51 -37.37
N LYS A 240 -14.43 -65.01 -38.57
CA LYS A 240 -14.58 -65.68 -39.88
C LYS A 240 -14.13 -64.73 -40.99
N HIS A 241 -13.41 -65.29 -41.97
CA HIS A 241 -13.03 -64.65 -43.22
C HIS A 241 -14.21 -64.00 -43.94
N PHE A 242 -13.99 -62.82 -44.52
CA PHE A 242 -14.42 -62.52 -45.89
C PHE A 242 -13.47 -61.49 -46.50
N ALA A 243 -12.95 -61.83 -47.67
CA ALA A 243 -12.16 -60.95 -48.52
C ALA A 243 -13.12 -60.19 -49.45
N GLU A 244 -13.04 -58.86 -49.45
CA GLU A 244 -13.56 -58.03 -50.54
C GLU A 244 -12.57 -56.91 -50.81
N LYS A 245 -11.84 -57.06 -51.93
CA LYS A 245 -11.28 -55.96 -52.70
C LYS A 245 -12.46 -55.28 -53.39
N GLU A 246 -12.63 -53.97 -53.23
CA GLU A 246 -12.95 -53.06 -54.33
C GLU A 246 -13.05 -51.57 -53.92
N HIS A 247 -12.73 -50.72 -54.88
CA HIS A 247 -12.91 -49.27 -54.95
C HIS A 247 -12.00 -48.35 -54.12
N PHE A 248 -10.73 -48.34 -54.50
CA PHE A 248 -9.87 -47.15 -54.40
C PHE A 248 -10.13 -46.25 -55.63
N ALA A 249 -11.08 -45.32 -55.52
CA ALA A 249 -11.25 -44.23 -56.50
C ALA A 249 -11.73 -42.94 -55.81
N ASP A 250 -10.94 -41.88 -56.04
CA ASP A 250 -11.26 -40.46 -55.93
C ASP A 250 -11.84 -39.86 -54.64
N SER A 251 -10.95 -39.29 -53.81
CA SER A 251 -11.22 -37.95 -53.25
C SER A 251 -9.94 -37.11 -53.04
N LYS A 252 -9.76 -36.21 -54.00
CA LYS A 252 -8.94 -34.99 -54.05
C LYS A 252 -8.04 -34.65 -52.84
N LYS A 253 -6.73 -34.60 -53.12
CA LYS A 253 -5.73 -33.76 -52.43
C LYS A 253 -6.25 -32.31 -52.36
N LEU A 254 -6.82 -31.89 -51.23
CA LEU A 254 -7.01 -30.48 -50.94
C LEU A 254 -5.64 -29.90 -50.57
N SER A 255 -5.19 -28.86 -51.29
CA SER A 255 -3.93 -28.17 -50.97
C SER A 255 -3.95 -27.64 -49.52
N LEU A 256 -2.77 -27.49 -48.90
CA LEU A 256 -2.62 -26.89 -47.57
C LEU A 256 -3.36 -25.53 -47.49
N CYS A 257 -3.32 -24.76 -48.58
CA CYS A 257 -4.04 -23.50 -48.75
C CYS A 257 -5.56 -23.68 -48.70
N GLY A 258 -6.12 -24.68 -49.39
CA GLY A 258 -7.55 -25.00 -49.34
C GLY A 258 -8.03 -25.41 -47.93
N THR A 259 -7.19 -26.08 -47.14
CA THR A 259 -7.51 -26.47 -45.75
C THR A 259 -7.57 -25.26 -44.81
N VAL A 260 -6.66 -24.29 -44.98
CA VAL A 260 -6.65 -23.04 -44.19
C VAL A 260 -7.86 -22.17 -44.55
N VAL A 261 -8.17 -22.02 -45.84
CA VAL A 261 -9.35 -21.26 -46.31
C VAL A 261 -10.65 -21.87 -45.78
N LEU A 262 -10.80 -23.21 -45.79
CA LEU A 262 -11.97 -23.88 -45.20
C LEU A 262 -12.07 -23.67 -43.69
N LYS A 263 -10.96 -23.69 -42.95
CA LYS A 263 -10.96 -23.37 -41.51
C LYS A 263 -11.33 -21.91 -41.26
N MET A 264 -10.78 -20.97 -42.03
CA MET A 264 -11.17 -19.56 -41.96
C MET A 264 -12.65 -19.37 -42.25
N MET A 265 -13.21 -19.99 -43.30
CA MET A 265 -14.64 -19.90 -43.60
C MET A 265 -15.50 -20.50 -42.47
N ARG A 266 -15.09 -21.63 -41.87
CA ARG A 266 -15.77 -22.23 -40.71
C ARG A 266 -15.74 -21.35 -39.46
N CYS A 267 -14.76 -20.45 -39.33
CA CYS A 267 -14.69 -19.46 -38.25
C CYS A 267 -15.50 -18.19 -38.58
N LEU A 268 -15.44 -17.71 -39.82
CA LEU A 268 -16.02 -16.42 -40.24
C LEU A 268 -17.53 -16.49 -40.52
N LEU A 269 -18.01 -17.53 -41.22
CA LEU A 269 -19.42 -17.64 -41.63
C LEU A 269 -20.39 -17.68 -40.43
N PRO A 270 -20.13 -18.46 -39.35
CA PRO A 270 -21.01 -18.43 -38.18
C PRO A 270 -20.98 -17.08 -37.45
N GLY A 271 -19.82 -16.40 -37.41
CA GLY A 271 -19.71 -15.07 -36.83
C GLY A 271 -20.57 -14.05 -37.58
N LEU A 272 -20.48 -14.06 -38.92
CA LEU A 272 -21.26 -13.17 -39.77
C LEU A 272 -22.77 -13.47 -39.70
N ALA A 273 -23.15 -14.76 -39.69
CA ALA A 273 -24.54 -15.18 -39.51
C ALA A 273 -25.12 -14.73 -38.16
N VAL A 274 -24.33 -14.77 -37.09
CA VAL A 274 -24.74 -14.27 -35.77
C VAL A 274 -24.90 -12.75 -35.78
N ILE A 275 -23.99 -12.01 -36.41
CA ILE A 275 -24.11 -10.54 -36.55
C ILE A 275 -25.38 -10.18 -37.31
N VAL A 276 -25.65 -10.83 -38.45
CA VAL A 276 -26.89 -10.63 -39.22
C VAL A 276 -28.11 -10.96 -38.37
N GLY A 277 -28.09 -12.09 -37.66
CA GLY A 277 -29.16 -12.47 -36.74
C GLY A 277 -29.40 -11.41 -35.65
N MET A 278 -28.34 -10.89 -35.01
CA MET A 278 -28.45 -9.83 -34.02
C MET A 278 -29.08 -8.57 -34.61
N VAL A 279 -28.66 -8.14 -35.81
CA VAL A 279 -29.25 -7.00 -36.50
C VAL A 279 -30.75 -7.23 -36.72
N LEU A 280 -31.15 -8.42 -37.20
CA LEU A 280 -32.57 -8.77 -37.39
C LEU A 280 -33.37 -8.71 -36.08
N PHE A 281 -32.81 -9.17 -34.95
CA PHE A 281 -33.44 -9.07 -33.63
C PHE A 281 -33.51 -7.62 -33.11
N CYS A 282 -32.64 -6.72 -33.58
CA CYS A 282 -32.64 -5.31 -33.20
C CYS A 282 -33.54 -4.45 -34.09
N LEU A 283 -33.90 -4.91 -35.29
CA LEU A 283 -34.73 -4.14 -36.24
C LEU A 283 -36.04 -3.62 -35.62
N PRO A 284 -36.82 -4.42 -34.85
CA PRO A 284 -38.08 -3.94 -34.29
C PRO A 284 -37.95 -2.79 -33.29
N PHE A 285 -36.74 -2.52 -32.78
CA PHE A 285 -36.45 -1.46 -31.81
C PHE A 285 -35.86 -0.18 -32.46
N GLY A 286 -35.56 -0.22 -33.76
CA GLY A 286 -34.83 0.83 -34.47
C GLY A 286 -33.32 0.76 -34.22
N LEU A 287 -32.53 0.53 -35.27
CA LEU A 287 -31.08 0.33 -35.15
C LEU A 287 -30.34 1.53 -34.54
N GLU A 288 -30.78 2.76 -34.83
CA GLU A 288 -30.19 3.97 -34.25
C GLU A 288 -30.39 4.03 -32.73
N ASN A 289 -31.59 3.72 -32.25
CA ASN A 289 -31.91 3.69 -30.82
C ASN A 289 -31.08 2.61 -30.11
N VAL A 290 -31.01 1.41 -30.69
CA VAL A 290 -30.20 0.31 -30.16
C VAL A 290 -28.72 0.69 -30.11
N TRP A 291 -28.20 1.33 -31.17
CA TRP A 291 -26.82 1.81 -31.21
C TRP A 291 -26.55 2.80 -30.07
N LYS A 292 -27.36 3.85 -29.94
CA LYS A 292 -27.26 4.82 -28.82
C LYS A 292 -27.30 4.12 -27.47
N GLN A 293 -28.18 3.13 -27.31
CA GLN A 293 -28.33 2.36 -26.08
C GLN A 293 -27.07 1.58 -25.67
N TYR A 294 -26.38 0.93 -26.62
CA TYR A 294 -25.14 0.23 -26.31
C TYR A 294 -24.05 1.19 -25.82
N PHE A 295 -23.89 2.35 -26.46
CA PHE A 295 -22.85 3.33 -26.08
C PHE A 295 -23.16 4.06 -24.77
N SER A 296 -24.43 4.42 -24.52
CA SER A 296 -24.84 5.02 -23.24
C SER A 296 -24.59 4.06 -22.08
N THR A 297 -24.98 2.78 -22.24
CA THR A 297 -24.83 1.74 -21.21
C THR A 297 -23.38 1.46 -20.86
N VAL A 298 -22.48 1.43 -21.85
CA VAL A 298 -21.03 1.24 -21.62
C VAL A 298 -20.38 2.48 -20.97
N GLY A 299 -20.97 3.66 -21.20
CA GLY A 299 -20.56 4.94 -20.60
C GLY A 299 -21.03 5.13 -19.15
N SER A 300 -21.99 4.34 -18.68
CA SER A 300 -22.59 4.48 -17.35
C SER A 300 -21.58 4.34 -16.21
N TYR A 301 -21.82 5.05 -15.11
CA TYR A 301 -21.03 5.03 -13.87
C TYR A 301 -19.55 5.41 -14.05
N PRO A 302 -19.22 6.69 -14.28
CA PRO A 302 -17.85 7.18 -14.51
C PRO A 302 -16.99 7.23 -13.23
N TYR A 303 -17.04 6.19 -12.41
CA TYR A 303 -16.37 6.10 -11.11
C TYR A 303 -15.30 5.00 -11.10
N ALA A 304 -14.35 5.10 -10.16
CA ALA A 304 -13.35 4.06 -9.92
C ALA A 304 -14.02 2.72 -9.57
N ALA A 305 -15.03 2.73 -8.70
CA ALA A 305 -15.95 1.61 -8.48
C ALA A 305 -17.29 2.11 -7.95
N VAL A 306 -18.34 1.32 -8.14
CA VAL A 306 -19.68 1.58 -7.61
C VAL A 306 -20.04 0.44 -6.69
N ASN A 307 -20.05 0.72 -5.38
CA ASN A 307 -20.40 -0.24 -4.33
C ASN A 307 -19.61 -1.57 -4.37
N ALA A 308 -18.54 -1.66 -5.16
CA ALA A 308 -17.85 -2.90 -5.40
C ALA A 308 -16.75 -3.11 -4.36
N CYS A 309 -16.80 -4.25 -3.67
CA CYS A 309 -15.68 -4.72 -2.86
C CYS A 309 -14.57 -5.31 -3.75
N ASN A 310 -13.79 -4.45 -4.41
CA ASN A 310 -12.66 -4.81 -5.27
C ASN A 310 -11.39 -4.02 -4.88
N PHE A 311 -10.37 -3.93 -5.75
CA PHE A 311 -9.15 -3.16 -5.44
C PHE A 311 -9.45 -1.69 -5.12
N TRP A 312 -10.37 -1.06 -5.86
CA TRP A 312 -10.75 0.33 -5.62
C TRP A 312 -11.56 0.49 -4.34
N GLY A 313 -12.46 -0.46 -4.04
CA GLY A 313 -13.16 -0.53 -2.75
C GLY A 313 -12.22 -0.67 -1.55
N PHE A 314 -11.15 -1.47 -1.68
CA PHE A 314 -10.11 -1.61 -0.65
C PHE A 314 -9.36 -0.28 -0.37
N LEU A 315 -9.25 0.58 -1.37
CA LEU A 315 -8.65 1.90 -1.23
C LEU A 315 -9.65 2.98 -0.76
N GLY A 316 -10.90 2.60 -0.49
CA GLY A 316 -11.96 3.55 -0.15
C GLY A 316 -12.37 4.46 -1.31
N LEU A 317 -12.22 3.99 -2.56
CA LEU A 317 -12.45 4.79 -3.78
C LEU A 317 -13.80 4.51 -4.44
N ASN A 318 -14.76 3.89 -3.74
CA ASN A 318 -16.14 3.80 -4.22
C ASN A 318 -16.72 5.21 -4.41
N TRP A 319 -17.44 5.40 -5.52
CA TRP A 319 -18.04 6.69 -5.94
C TRP A 319 -17.04 7.84 -6.15
N VAL A 320 -15.73 7.57 -6.22
CA VAL A 320 -14.72 8.55 -6.65
C VAL A 320 -14.65 8.58 -8.17
N SER A 321 -14.56 9.77 -8.76
CA SER A 321 -14.45 9.93 -10.23
C SER A 321 -13.27 9.14 -10.79
N GLN A 322 -13.47 8.48 -11.93
CA GLN A 322 -12.39 7.81 -12.67
C GLN A 322 -11.33 8.77 -13.24
N ASP A 323 -11.62 10.08 -13.27
CA ASP A 323 -10.70 11.11 -13.76
C ASP A 323 -9.75 11.64 -12.68
N THR A 324 -9.97 11.25 -11.41
CA THR A 324 -9.01 11.49 -10.33
C THR A 324 -7.67 10.84 -10.65
N VAL A 325 -6.58 11.55 -10.34
CA VAL A 325 -5.21 11.16 -10.69
C VAL A 325 -4.49 10.46 -9.54
N PHE A 326 -3.73 9.42 -9.87
CA PHE A 326 -2.75 8.80 -9.00
C PHE A 326 -1.39 8.84 -9.70
N LEU A 327 -0.39 9.46 -9.08
CA LEU A 327 0.92 9.72 -9.71
C LEU A 327 0.81 10.49 -11.05
N GLY A 328 -0.15 11.41 -11.16
CA GLY A 328 -0.43 12.14 -12.40
C GLY A 328 -1.17 11.33 -13.48
N ILE A 329 -1.56 10.07 -13.19
CA ILE A 329 -2.27 9.19 -14.13
C ILE A 329 -3.73 9.03 -13.68
N PRO A 330 -4.72 9.41 -14.50
CA PRO A 330 -6.13 9.17 -14.21
C PRO A 330 -6.48 7.70 -13.97
N TYR A 331 -7.37 7.40 -13.01
CA TYR A 331 -7.80 6.02 -12.71
C TYR A 331 -8.35 5.28 -13.94
N ARG A 332 -9.00 5.97 -14.88
CA ARG A 332 -9.44 5.39 -16.15
C ARG A 332 -8.31 4.75 -16.96
N ILE A 333 -7.11 5.36 -16.94
CA ILE A 333 -5.93 4.83 -17.66
C ILE A 333 -5.39 3.60 -16.92
N LEU A 334 -5.32 3.66 -15.60
CA LEU A 334 -4.89 2.52 -14.77
C LEU A 334 -5.83 1.32 -14.92
N GLY A 335 -7.15 1.55 -14.88
CA GLY A 335 -8.16 0.52 -15.11
C GLY A 335 -8.09 -0.06 -16.52
N GLY A 336 -7.90 0.77 -17.55
CA GLY A 336 -7.70 0.33 -18.93
C GLY A 336 -6.44 -0.52 -19.10
N ALA A 337 -5.33 -0.10 -18.51
CA ALA A 337 -4.08 -0.88 -18.50
C ALA A 337 -4.26 -2.23 -17.77
N ALA A 338 -5.02 -2.26 -16.68
CA ALA A 338 -5.35 -3.50 -15.97
C ALA A 338 -6.18 -4.46 -16.82
N ILE A 339 -7.20 -3.97 -17.56
CA ILE A 339 -7.95 -4.78 -18.52
C ILE A 339 -7.00 -5.39 -19.57
N ALA A 340 -6.15 -4.56 -20.18
CA ALA A 340 -5.19 -5.03 -21.19
C ALA A 340 -4.24 -6.10 -20.63
N ALA A 341 -3.74 -5.92 -19.41
CA ALA A 341 -2.88 -6.88 -18.72
C ALA A 341 -3.59 -8.22 -18.44
N VAL A 342 -4.85 -8.19 -18.00
CA VAL A 342 -5.65 -9.40 -17.74
C VAL A 342 -5.94 -10.14 -19.05
N ILE A 343 -6.32 -9.42 -20.12
CA ILE A 343 -6.54 -10.00 -21.45
C ILE A 343 -5.26 -10.65 -21.97
N ALA A 344 -4.13 -9.93 -21.91
CA ALA A 344 -2.84 -10.47 -22.32
C ALA A 344 -2.48 -11.73 -21.53
N LEU A 345 -2.68 -11.74 -20.20
CA LEU A 345 -2.44 -12.91 -19.36
C LEU A 345 -3.30 -14.11 -19.79
N VAL A 346 -4.60 -13.91 -20.00
CA VAL A 346 -5.53 -14.96 -20.41
C VAL A 346 -5.17 -15.52 -21.78
N LEU A 347 -4.86 -14.67 -22.76
CA LEU A 347 -4.43 -15.08 -24.09
C LEU A 347 -3.09 -15.82 -24.05
N LEU A 348 -2.10 -15.34 -23.29
CA LEU A 348 -0.80 -16.01 -23.13
C LEU A 348 -0.95 -17.41 -22.51
N ILE A 349 -1.77 -17.54 -21.46
CA ILE A 349 -2.07 -18.85 -20.85
C ILE A 349 -2.77 -19.74 -21.87
N SER A 350 -3.74 -19.20 -22.63
CA SER A 350 -4.46 -19.96 -23.65
C SER A 350 -3.54 -20.48 -24.74
N LEU A 351 -2.71 -19.61 -25.34
CA LEU A 351 -1.79 -19.94 -26.44
C LEU A 351 -0.76 -20.99 -26.02
N LYS A 352 -0.18 -20.84 -24.81
CA LYS A 352 0.75 -21.82 -24.25
C LYS A 352 0.11 -23.20 -24.07
N ASN A 353 -1.19 -23.24 -23.80
CA ASN A 353 -1.96 -24.46 -23.55
C ASN A 353 -3.00 -24.73 -24.65
N ARG A 354 -2.69 -24.40 -25.90
CA ARG A 354 -3.58 -24.53 -27.08
C ARG A 354 -4.17 -25.93 -27.31
N ARG A 355 -3.50 -26.98 -26.82
CA ARG A 355 -3.96 -28.36 -26.98
C ARG A 355 -5.07 -28.76 -25.99
N THR A 356 -5.26 -27.99 -24.93
CA THR A 356 -6.15 -28.32 -23.82
C THR A 356 -7.44 -27.51 -23.90
N SER A 357 -8.53 -28.09 -24.42
CA SER A 357 -9.83 -27.38 -24.49
C SER A 357 -10.51 -27.25 -23.12
N GLU A 358 -10.08 -28.01 -22.11
CA GLU A 358 -10.59 -27.95 -20.73
C GLU A 358 -10.32 -26.61 -20.02
N LYS A 359 -9.49 -25.74 -20.60
CA LYS A 359 -9.08 -24.47 -20.00
C LYS A 359 -10.14 -23.38 -19.99
N TYR A 360 -11.12 -23.42 -20.90
CA TYR A 360 -12.02 -22.28 -21.15
C TYR A 360 -12.83 -21.80 -19.93
N PRO A 361 -13.46 -22.67 -19.12
CA PRO A 361 -14.17 -22.22 -17.93
C PRO A 361 -13.25 -21.55 -16.91
N PHE A 362 -12.03 -22.09 -16.74
CA PHE A 362 -11.04 -21.50 -15.83
C PHE A 362 -10.55 -20.13 -16.32
N LEU A 363 -10.27 -20.01 -17.63
CA LEU A 363 -9.86 -18.75 -18.24
C LEU A 363 -10.97 -17.70 -18.20
N GLY A 364 -12.23 -18.11 -18.41
CA GLY A 364 -13.39 -17.24 -18.26
C GLY A 364 -13.53 -16.71 -16.83
N ALA A 365 -13.39 -17.58 -15.82
CA ALA A 365 -13.39 -17.17 -14.41
C ALA A 365 -12.23 -16.21 -14.10
N LEU A 366 -11.01 -16.51 -14.57
CA LEU A 366 -9.84 -15.66 -14.38
C LEU A 366 -10.01 -14.27 -15.03
N LEU A 367 -10.62 -14.23 -16.21
CA LEU A 367 -10.89 -13.01 -16.96
C LEU A 367 -11.86 -12.09 -16.22
N ILE A 368 -13.03 -12.59 -15.84
CA ILE A 368 -14.05 -11.77 -15.16
C ILE A 368 -13.60 -11.36 -13.75
N VAL A 369 -12.92 -12.24 -13.00
CA VAL A 369 -12.35 -11.89 -11.69
C VAL A 369 -11.27 -10.83 -11.85
N GLY A 370 -10.35 -10.98 -12.80
CA GLY A 370 -9.28 -10.00 -13.04
C GLY A 370 -9.82 -8.62 -13.40
N ILE A 371 -10.83 -8.56 -14.28
CA ILE A 371 -11.46 -7.30 -14.68
C ILE A 371 -12.24 -6.70 -13.51
N PHE A 372 -13.08 -7.47 -12.81
CA PHE A 372 -13.80 -7.00 -11.63
C PHE A 372 -12.87 -6.42 -10.57
N MET A 373 -11.73 -7.07 -10.34
CA MET A 373 -10.79 -6.67 -9.29
C MET A 373 -10.07 -5.37 -9.60
N PHE A 374 -9.66 -5.13 -10.85
CA PHE A 374 -8.68 -4.07 -11.16
C PHE A 374 -9.16 -3.03 -12.19
N SER A 375 -10.27 -3.26 -12.90
CA SER A 375 -10.85 -2.26 -13.81
C SER A 375 -11.65 -1.21 -13.05
N VAL A 376 -11.80 -0.03 -13.65
CA VAL A 376 -12.76 0.99 -13.24
C VAL A 376 -14.19 0.65 -13.71
N ARG A 377 -15.21 1.40 -13.24
CA ARG A 377 -16.64 1.23 -13.59
C ARG A 377 -17.23 -0.13 -13.24
N MET A 378 -16.69 -0.77 -12.20
CA MET A 378 -17.17 -2.07 -11.73
C MET A 378 -18.24 -1.90 -10.65
N HIS A 379 -19.28 -2.74 -10.72
CA HIS A 379 -20.39 -2.80 -9.77
C HIS A 379 -20.35 -4.12 -8.98
N GLU A 380 -20.88 -4.18 -7.75
CA GLU A 380 -20.76 -5.35 -6.85
C GLU A 380 -21.25 -6.68 -7.43
N ARG A 381 -22.17 -6.63 -8.39
CA ARG A 381 -22.79 -7.80 -9.04
C ARG A 381 -21.96 -8.42 -10.16
N TYR A 382 -21.00 -7.68 -10.74
CA TYR A 382 -20.29 -8.11 -11.95
C TYR A 382 -19.43 -9.37 -11.76
N LEU A 383 -19.16 -9.77 -10.52
CA LEU A 383 -18.45 -11.00 -10.19
C LEU A 383 -19.31 -12.26 -10.32
N TYR A 384 -20.64 -12.14 -10.38
CA TYR A 384 -21.60 -13.25 -10.32
C TYR A 384 -21.26 -14.40 -11.31
N SER A 385 -20.95 -14.07 -12.57
CA SER A 385 -20.64 -15.06 -13.61
C SER A 385 -19.35 -15.86 -13.35
N ALA A 386 -18.48 -15.42 -12.44
CA ALA A 386 -17.29 -16.17 -12.05
C ALA A 386 -17.65 -17.47 -11.31
N LEU A 387 -18.72 -17.45 -10.50
CA LEU A 387 -19.11 -18.55 -9.62
C LEU A 387 -19.40 -19.86 -10.37
N PRO A 388 -20.29 -19.89 -11.38
CA PRO A 388 -20.54 -21.13 -12.12
C PRO A 388 -19.33 -21.55 -12.97
N LEU A 389 -18.54 -20.60 -13.46
CA LEU A 389 -17.32 -20.88 -14.22
C LEU A 389 -16.25 -21.57 -13.37
N LEU A 390 -16.13 -21.24 -12.08
CA LEU A 390 -15.21 -21.90 -11.15
C LEU A 390 -15.64 -23.35 -10.86
N LEU A 391 -16.93 -23.62 -10.72
CA LEU A 391 -17.44 -25.00 -10.60
C LEU A 391 -17.18 -25.80 -11.87
N LEU A 392 -17.45 -25.24 -13.04
CA LEU A 392 -17.13 -25.87 -14.32
C LEU A 392 -15.63 -26.09 -14.49
N ALA A 393 -14.80 -25.13 -14.10
CA ALA A 393 -13.34 -25.26 -14.12
C ALA A 393 -12.87 -26.42 -13.23
N TRP A 394 -13.46 -26.58 -12.05
CA TRP A 394 -13.18 -27.72 -11.18
C TRP A 394 -13.63 -29.04 -11.81
N ILE A 395 -14.80 -29.08 -12.46
CA ILE A 395 -15.27 -30.26 -13.21
C ILE A 395 -14.30 -30.63 -14.31
N GLN A 396 -13.74 -29.65 -15.04
CA GLN A 396 -12.75 -29.94 -16.06
C GLN A 396 -11.45 -30.46 -15.43
N LYS A 397 -10.90 -29.73 -14.45
CA LYS A 397 -9.62 -30.05 -13.79
C LYS A 397 -9.74 -29.84 -12.27
N PRO A 398 -9.95 -30.92 -11.49
CA PRO A 398 -10.19 -30.82 -10.05
C PRO A 398 -8.97 -30.27 -9.31
N SER A 399 -9.20 -29.29 -8.45
CA SER A 399 -8.19 -28.73 -7.57
C SER A 399 -8.83 -28.14 -6.33
N GLN A 400 -8.19 -28.37 -5.19
CA GLN A 400 -8.59 -27.74 -3.94
C GLN A 400 -8.54 -26.22 -4.05
N LEU A 401 -7.54 -25.67 -4.73
CA LEU A 401 -7.40 -24.22 -4.89
C LEU A 401 -8.57 -23.63 -5.68
N THR A 402 -9.01 -24.28 -6.76
CA THR A 402 -10.16 -23.82 -7.56
C THR A 402 -11.46 -23.88 -6.77
N PHE A 403 -11.66 -24.93 -5.98
CA PHE A 403 -12.86 -25.03 -5.13
C PHE A 403 -12.83 -24.02 -3.98
N PHE A 404 -11.67 -23.78 -3.36
CA PHE A 404 -11.52 -22.73 -2.35
C PHE A 404 -11.73 -21.33 -2.94
N SER A 405 -11.29 -21.07 -4.18
CA SER A 405 -11.66 -19.84 -4.88
C SER A 405 -13.17 -19.72 -5.05
N TYR A 406 -13.87 -20.80 -5.45
CA TYR A 406 -15.34 -20.81 -5.53
C TYR A 406 -15.98 -20.47 -4.18
N CYS A 407 -15.60 -21.14 -3.10
CA CYS A 407 -16.17 -20.88 -1.77
C CYS A 407 -15.88 -19.46 -1.28
N GLY A 408 -14.64 -18.99 -1.44
CA GLY A 408 -14.24 -17.66 -1.02
C GLY A 408 -14.99 -16.58 -1.77
N PHE A 409 -15.01 -16.63 -3.10
CA PHE A 409 -15.76 -15.67 -3.91
C PHE A 409 -17.26 -15.76 -3.66
N SER A 410 -17.82 -16.95 -3.43
CA SER A 410 -19.24 -17.12 -3.10
C SER A 410 -19.64 -16.36 -1.83
N VAL A 411 -18.88 -16.53 -0.73
CA VAL A 411 -19.19 -15.89 0.55
C VAL A 411 -18.96 -14.38 0.46
N LEU A 412 -17.84 -13.96 -0.14
CA LEU A 412 -17.50 -12.53 -0.23
C LEU A 412 -18.42 -11.80 -1.20
N HIS A 413 -18.82 -12.43 -2.31
CA HIS A 413 -19.79 -11.86 -3.24
C HIS A 413 -21.15 -11.68 -2.56
N PHE A 414 -21.60 -12.70 -1.79
CA PHE A 414 -22.81 -12.58 -0.97
C PHE A 414 -22.74 -11.39 -0.02
N TYR A 415 -21.64 -11.22 0.73
CA TYR A 415 -21.47 -10.06 1.63
C TYR A 415 -21.53 -8.74 0.88
N ASN A 416 -20.80 -8.63 -0.24
CA ASN A 416 -20.76 -7.43 -1.07
C ASN A 416 -22.17 -7.03 -1.53
N THR A 417 -22.91 -7.96 -2.13
CA THR A 417 -24.28 -7.71 -2.62
C THR A 417 -25.29 -7.54 -1.48
N ALA A 418 -25.22 -8.34 -0.41
CA ALA A 418 -26.18 -8.24 0.70
C ALA A 418 -26.01 -6.92 1.47
N TYR A 419 -24.77 -6.46 1.63
CA TYR A 419 -24.51 -5.18 2.28
C TYR A 419 -25.15 -4.04 1.48
N VAL A 420 -25.00 -4.03 0.16
CA VAL A 420 -25.62 -3.02 -0.70
C VAL A 420 -27.14 -3.11 -0.67
N LEU A 421 -27.71 -4.31 -0.81
CA LEU A 421 -29.16 -4.49 -0.85
C LEU A 421 -29.86 -4.01 0.43
N PHE A 422 -29.24 -4.19 1.60
CA PHE A 422 -29.89 -3.94 2.88
C PHE A 422 -29.39 -2.69 3.63
N PHE A 423 -28.21 -2.15 3.30
CA PHE A 423 -27.57 -1.06 4.06
C PHE A 423 -27.09 0.11 3.19
N TYR A 424 -27.23 0.05 1.87
CA TYR A 424 -26.84 1.18 1.02
C TYR A 424 -27.77 2.37 1.26
N ASP A 425 -27.20 3.45 1.78
CA ASP A 425 -27.83 4.75 1.92
C ASP A 425 -26.97 5.80 1.19
N PRO A 426 -27.45 6.38 0.06
CA PRO A 426 -26.72 7.42 -0.66
C PRO A 426 -26.38 8.65 0.19
N ALA A 427 -27.22 9.01 1.17
CA ALA A 427 -27.04 10.21 1.99
C ALA A 427 -25.91 10.04 3.02
N ASN A 428 -25.70 8.81 3.51
CA ASN A 428 -24.75 8.50 4.58
C ASN A 428 -23.70 7.45 4.14
N TYR A 429 -23.33 7.43 2.86
CA TYR A 429 -22.44 6.40 2.32
C TYR A 429 -21.01 6.53 2.85
N ASP A 430 -20.63 5.64 3.77
CA ASP A 430 -19.26 5.50 4.23
C ASP A 430 -18.44 4.57 3.32
N ARG A 431 -17.67 5.17 2.41
CA ARG A 431 -16.77 4.44 1.50
C ARG A 431 -15.58 3.76 2.21
N LYS A 432 -15.31 4.10 3.47
CA LYS A 432 -14.24 3.52 4.31
C LYS A 432 -14.78 2.52 5.34
N ALA A 433 -16.06 2.14 5.24
CA ALA A 433 -16.68 1.21 6.17
C ALA A 433 -15.85 -0.10 6.30
N PRO A 434 -15.63 -0.62 7.53
CA PRO A 434 -14.81 -1.81 7.75
C PRO A 434 -15.23 -3.03 6.92
N VAL A 435 -16.54 -3.19 6.67
CA VAL A 435 -17.06 -4.29 5.85
C VAL A 435 -16.58 -4.20 4.40
N ILE A 436 -16.55 -3.01 3.80
CA ILE A 436 -16.07 -2.80 2.42
C ILE A 436 -14.58 -3.17 2.34
N LEU A 437 -13.78 -2.68 3.29
CA LEU A 437 -12.34 -2.92 3.32
C LEU A 437 -12.01 -4.40 3.54
N LEU A 438 -12.67 -5.06 4.51
CA LEU A 438 -12.43 -6.47 4.84
C LEU A 438 -12.90 -7.41 3.72
N VAL A 439 -14.07 -7.16 3.13
CA VAL A 439 -14.56 -7.98 2.02
C VAL A 439 -13.67 -7.79 0.79
N SER A 440 -13.24 -6.55 0.49
CA SER A 440 -12.31 -6.27 -0.60
C SER A 440 -10.94 -6.94 -0.41
N ALA A 441 -10.40 -6.92 0.81
CA ALA A 441 -9.18 -7.65 1.16
C ALA A 441 -9.35 -9.16 0.96
N GLY A 442 -10.48 -9.72 1.39
CA GLY A 442 -10.85 -11.12 1.13
C GLY A 442 -10.89 -11.45 -0.37
N MET A 443 -11.43 -10.55 -1.20
CA MET A 443 -11.51 -10.73 -2.66
C MET A 443 -10.11 -10.75 -3.30
N LEU A 444 -9.18 -9.91 -2.83
CA LEU A 444 -7.78 -9.92 -3.24
C LEU A 444 -7.09 -11.24 -2.85
N VAL A 445 -7.34 -11.76 -1.65
CA VAL A 445 -6.82 -13.07 -1.22
C VAL A 445 -7.35 -14.20 -2.11
N CYS A 446 -8.66 -14.22 -2.38
CA CYS A 446 -9.28 -15.23 -3.27
C CYS A 446 -8.73 -15.15 -4.70
N THR A 447 -8.46 -13.94 -5.20
CA THR A 447 -7.78 -13.71 -6.49
C THR A 447 -6.35 -14.23 -6.49
N GLY A 448 -5.63 -14.08 -5.38
CA GLY A 448 -4.31 -14.69 -5.18
C GLY A 448 -4.34 -16.21 -5.21
N VAL A 449 -5.35 -16.84 -4.57
CA VAL A 449 -5.57 -18.29 -4.62
C VAL A 449 -5.90 -18.76 -6.04
N LEU A 450 -6.74 -18.02 -6.78
CA LEU A 450 -7.07 -18.31 -8.17
C LEU A 450 -5.83 -18.23 -9.08
N CYS A 451 -5.01 -17.20 -8.90
CA CYS A 451 -3.73 -17.06 -9.60
C CYS A 451 -2.76 -18.21 -9.26
N ALA A 452 -2.75 -18.69 -8.01
CA ALA A 452 -1.97 -19.86 -7.62
C ALA A 452 -2.48 -21.13 -8.31
N ALA A 453 -3.80 -21.32 -8.41
CA ALA A 453 -4.39 -22.41 -9.18
C ALA A 453 -3.98 -22.36 -10.66
N ALA A 454 -4.00 -21.16 -11.27
CA ALA A 454 -3.58 -20.94 -12.65
C ALA A 454 -2.12 -21.36 -12.88
N ARG A 455 -1.22 -20.99 -11.95
CA ARG A 455 0.19 -21.40 -11.99
C ARG A 455 0.38 -22.91 -11.86
N THR A 456 -0.39 -23.57 -11.00
CA THR A 456 -0.34 -25.02 -10.84
C THR A 456 -0.81 -25.75 -12.09
N PHE A 457 -1.84 -25.25 -12.75
CA PHE A 457 -2.43 -25.90 -13.92
C PHE A 457 -1.72 -25.62 -15.24
N TYR A 458 -1.20 -24.40 -15.42
CA TYR A 458 -0.72 -23.88 -16.71
C TYR A 458 0.70 -23.30 -16.64
N GLY A 459 1.32 -23.31 -15.45
CA GLY A 459 2.72 -22.98 -15.25
C GLY A 459 3.66 -24.03 -15.84
N THR A 460 4.93 -23.70 -15.96
CA THR A 460 5.97 -24.69 -16.27
C THR A 460 6.15 -25.64 -15.07
N PRO A 461 6.08 -26.97 -15.25
CA PRO A 461 6.36 -27.90 -14.17
C PRO A 461 7.78 -27.65 -13.64
N LYS A 462 7.91 -27.31 -12.36
CA LYS A 462 9.21 -27.20 -11.72
C LYS A 462 9.71 -28.61 -11.43
N ARG A 463 10.94 -28.92 -11.87
CA ARG A 463 11.63 -30.12 -11.37
C ARG A 463 11.72 -30.00 -9.83
N PRO A 464 11.30 -31.01 -9.06
CA PRO A 464 11.47 -30.99 -7.61
C PRO A 464 12.97 -30.88 -7.33
N GLN A 465 13.38 -29.76 -6.74
CA GLN A 465 14.73 -29.65 -6.21
C GLN A 465 14.78 -30.43 -4.88
N PRO A 466 15.86 -31.19 -4.62
CA PRO A 466 16.03 -31.83 -3.33
C PRO A 466 15.96 -30.77 -2.24
N PHE A 467 15.15 -31.01 -1.22
CA PHE A 467 15.00 -30.09 -0.10
C PHE A 467 16.30 -30.04 0.69
N GLN A 468 16.90 -28.87 0.80
CA GLN A 468 18.17 -28.66 1.50
C GLN A 468 17.94 -27.78 2.74
N VAL A 469 18.45 -28.23 3.89
CA VAL A 469 18.40 -27.50 5.16
C VAL A 469 19.40 -26.35 5.13
N LYS A 470 18.98 -25.15 5.53
CA LYS A 470 19.87 -23.98 5.50
C LYS A 470 20.76 -23.93 6.74
N THR A 471 22.07 -24.00 6.54
CA THR A 471 23.08 -23.87 7.60
C THR A 471 23.38 -22.41 7.94
N SER A 472 23.93 -22.18 9.13
CA SER A 472 24.40 -20.88 9.59
C SER A 472 25.49 -20.34 8.68
N ARG A 473 25.35 -19.09 8.25
CA ARG A 473 26.38 -18.43 7.44
C ARG A 473 27.61 -18.15 8.30
N LYS A 474 28.79 -18.52 7.80
CA LYS A 474 30.07 -18.17 8.44
C LYS A 474 30.24 -16.65 8.49
N ARG A 475 30.77 -16.14 9.60
CA ARG A 475 31.15 -14.73 9.75
C ARG A 475 32.33 -14.45 8.82
N ILE A 476 32.25 -13.38 8.05
CA ILE A 476 33.36 -12.91 7.21
C ILE A 476 34.19 -11.95 8.07
N PRO A 477 35.48 -12.23 8.32
CA PRO A 477 36.34 -11.31 9.04
C PRO A 477 36.56 -10.04 8.22
N LEU A 478 36.77 -8.92 8.91
CA LEU A 478 37.17 -7.67 8.27
C LEU A 478 38.65 -7.76 7.90
N ASN A 479 38.98 -7.40 6.66
CA ASN A 479 40.38 -7.26 6.24
C ASN A 479 40.89 -5.83 6.54
N ARG A 480 42.19 -5.58 6.31
CA ARG A 480 42.78 -4.25 6.55
C ARG A 480 42.12 -3.16 5.68
N ALA A 481 41.76 -3.48 4.43
CA ALA A 481 41.08 -2.55 3.54
C ALA A 481 39.68 -2.17 4.06
N ASP A 482 38.97 -3.12 4.68
CA ASP A 482 37.66 -2.90 5.27
C ASP A 482 37.75 -1.88 6.41
N ILE A 483 38.73 -2.05 7.29
CA ILE A 483 38.96 -1.15 8.43
C ILE A 483 39.39 0.22 7.92
N PHE A 484 40.33 0.28 6.98
CA PHE A 484 40.85 1.52 6.42
C PHE A 484 39.75 2.35 5.75
N VAL A 485 38.95 1.75 4.87
CA VAL A 485 37.88 2.46 4.16
C VAL A 485 36.79 2.91 5.12
N MET A 486 36.35 2.02 6.02
CA MET A 486 35.34 2.36 7.02
C MET A 486 35.79 3.53 7.90
N PHE A 487 37.03 3.49 8.41
CA PHE A 487 37.61 4.56 9.20
C PHE A 487 37.72 5.87 8.40
N THR A 488 38.26 5.80 7.18
CA THR A 488 38.46 6.99 6.32
C THR A 488 37.14 7.68 6.00
N VAL A 489 36.12 6.94 5.56
CA VAL A 489 34.80 7.53 5.25
C VAL A 489 34.16 8.11 6.51
N THR A 490 34.26 7.41 7.66
CA THR A 490 33.74 7.89 8.93
C THR A 490 34.44 9.17 9.40
N LEU A 491 35.77 9.26 9.23
CA LEU A 491 36.56 10.42 9.60
C LEU A 491 36.21 11.63 8.73
N ILE A 492 36.13 11.45 7.41
CA ILE A 492 35.77 12.52 6.47
C ILE A 492 34.34 13.00 6.76
N TYR A 493 33.39 12.07 6.87
CA TYR A 493 32.00 12.41 7.21
C TYR A 493 31.91 13.10 8.58
N GLY A 494 32.64 12.60 9.59
CA GLY A 494 32.68 13.20 10.91
C GLY A 494 33.20 14.63 10.90
N GLY A 495 34.19 14.93 10.05
CA GLY A 495 34.66 16.29 9.80
C GLY A 495 33.53 17.20 9.31
N PHE A 496 32.77 16.78 8.30
CA PHE A 496 31.63 17.55 7.79
C PHE A 496 30.49 17.64 8.81
N ALA A 497 30.16 16.55 9.52
CA ALA A 497 29.03 16.48 10.44
C ALA A 497 29.24 17.33 11.70
N LEU A 498 30.48 17.43 12.18
CA LEU A 498 30.83 18.23 13.37
C LEU A 498 31.21 19.67 13.05
N TYR A 499 31.45 19.99 11.78
CA TYR A 499 31.74 21.35 11.36
C TYR A 499 30.51 22.24 11.53
N ASP A 500 30.71 23.41 12.12
CA ASP A 500 29.73 24.50 12.20
C ASP A 500 28.35 24.04 12.74
N LEU A 501 28.34 23.34 13.88
CA LEU A 501 27.10 22.96 14.58
C LEU A 501 26.43 24.15 15.31
N GLY A 502 27.04 25.33 15.27
CA GLY A 502 26.59 26.53 15.99
C GLY A 502 27.42 26.81 17.23
N ASP A 503 27.03 27.87 17.93
CA ASP A 503 27.75 28.45 19.04
C ASP A 503 27.73 27.56 20.27
N ARG A 504 28.80 27.69 21.06
CA ARG A 504 29.02 26.92 22.31
C ARG A 504 28.63 27.69 23.56
N LYS A 505 28.09 28.89 23.39
CA LYS A 505 27.58 29.76 24.43
C LYS A 505 26.28 30.37 23.94
N ALA A 506 25.37 30.60 24.86
CA ALA A 506 24.11 31.31 24.68
C ALA A 506 23.71 31.85 26.06
N PRO A 507 22.87 32.89 26.11
CA PRO A 507 22.37 33.40 27.39
C PRO A 507 21.69 32.30 28.22
N GLY A 508 21.90 32.34 29.53
CA GLY A 508 21.44 31.34 30.48
C GLY A 508 21.16 31.86 31.89
N THR A 509 21.57 33.09 32.23
CA THR A 509 21.04 33.78 33.43
C THR A 509 19.61 34.21 33.16
N ALA A 510 18.74 34.12 34.17
CA ALA A 510 17.31 34.32 33.99
C ALA A 510 16.74 35.32 35.00
N LEU A 511 15.94 36.26 34.50
CA LEU A 511 15.08 37.13 35.29
C LEU A 511 13.62 36.67 35.13
N ASP A 512 13.07 36.10 36.20
CA ASP A 512 11.67 35.67 36.24
C ASP A 512 10.76 36.83 36.62
N LEU A 513 9.67 36.99 35.87
CA LEU A 513 8.64 38.00 36.06
C LEU A 513 7.27 37.35 36.28
N THR A 514 6.46 37.97 37.14
CA THR A 514 5.05 37.64 37.35
C THR A 514 4.14 38.73 36.80
N GLN A 515 2.87 38.40 36.58
CA GLN A 515 1.91 39.31 35.96
C GLN A 515 1.88 40.70 36.60
N ASN A 516 1.86 41.74 35.76
CA ASN A 516 1.88 43.16 36.13
C ASN A 516 3.18 43.66 36.79
N GLN A 517 4.25 42.85 36.85
CA GLN A 517 5.57 43.37 37.19
C GLN A 517 6.14 44.19 36.03
N SER A 518 6.75 45.32 36.37
CA SER A 518 7.32 46.27 35.40
C SER A 518 8.84 46.34 35.51
N LEU A 519 9.52 46.30 34.37
CA LEU A 519 10.93 46.66 34.22
C LEU A 519 11.00 48.10 33.74
N THR A 520 11.72 48.97 34.45
CA THR A 520 11.89 50.37 34.06
C THR A 520 13.36 50.59 33.72
N LEU A 521 13.65 50.96 32.48
CA LEU A 521 15.01 51.12 31.95
C LEU A 521 15.24 52.60 31.61
N ASP A 522 16.35 53.15 32.09
CA ASP A 522 16.80 54.52 31.83
C ASP A 522 18.11 54.50 31.04
N PHE A 523 18.13 55.11 29.86
CA PHE A 523 19.28 55.18 28.95
C PHE A 523 20.04 56.52 29.06
N GLY A 524 19.77 57.34 30.09
CA GLY A 524 20.61 58.51 30.40
C GLY A 524 20.65 59.59 29.32
N GLY A 525 19.61 59.65 28.46
CA GLY A 525 19.50 60.59 27.34
C GLY A 525 19.78 59.99 25.96
N GLU A 526 20.30 58.75 25.89
CA GLU A 526 20.43 58.00 24.63
C GLU A 526 19.10 57.33 24.27
N VAL A 527 18.86 57.11 22.97
CA VAL A 527 17.57 56.62 22.44
C VAL A 527 17.78 55.25 21.81
N PRO A 528 17.18 54.17 22.35
CA PRO A 528 17.28 52.85 21.77
C PRO A 528 16.37 52.72 20.55
N ALA A 529 16.93 52.25 19.43
CA ALA A 529 16.21 52.02 18.18
C ALA A 529 15.73 50.57 18.03
N VAL A 530 16.47 49.60 18.57
CA VAL A 530 16.15 48.16 18.46
C VAL A 530 16.26 47.49 19.82
N LEU A 531 15.29 46.63 20.14
CA LEU A 531 15.38 45.63 21.20
C LEU A 531 15.67 44.26 20.58
N SER A 532 16.88 43.74 20.82
CA SER A 532 17.18 42.33 20.61
C SER A 532 16.97 41.56 21.91
N TYR A 533 16.32 40.41 21.85
CA TYR A 533 15.99 39.63 23.04
C TYR A 533 16.27 38.14 22.89
N TYR A 534 16.50 37.50 24.04
CA TYR A 534 16.62 36.06 24.18
C TYR A 534 15.79 35.60 25.39
N ILE A 535 14.82 34.70 25.16
CA ILE A 535 13.88 34.23 26.19
C ILE A 535 13.77 32.71 26.26
N ALA A 536 13.43 32.19 27.44
CA ALA A 536 13.13 30.78 27.69
C ALA A 536 12.46 30.63 29.06
N PRO A 537 11.74 29.53 29.35
CA PRO A 537 11.33 28.46 28.45
C PRO A 537 10.01 28.75 27.73
N TRP A 538 9.34 29.87 28.02
CA TRP A 538 8.01 30.15 27.51
C TRP A 538 8.02 31.13 26.33
N HIS A 539 7.59 30.65 25.16
CA HIS A 539 7.28 31.46 23.98
C HIS A 539 6.04 32.34 24.17
N ASP A 540 5.87 33.30 23.27
CA ASP A 540 4.71 34.19 23.15
C ASP A 540 4.41 34.90 24.47
N ARG A 541 5.32 35.79 24.88
CA ARG A 541 5.20 36.61 26.09
C ARG A 541 4.98 38.07 25.74
N THR A 542 3.82 38.58 26.11
CA THR A 542 3.41 39.94 25.78
C THR A 542 3.71 40.91 26.94
N PHE A 543 4.22 42.09 26.57
CA PHE A 543 4.51 43.18 27.47
C PHE A 543 3.80 44.43 26.96
N SER A 544 3.16 45.19 27.86
CA SER A 544 2.80 46.56 27.55
C SER A 544 4.04 47.45 27.66
N LEU A 545 4.23 48.28 26.64
CA LEU A 545 5.37 49.17 26.52
C LEU A 545 4.91 50.60 26.78
N GLU A 546 5.64 51.30 27.64
CA GLU A 546 5.40 52.71 27.93
C GLU A 546 6.71 53.52 27.84
N GLY A 547 6.62 54.74 27.32
CA GLY A 547 7.73 55.67 27.17
C GLY A 547 7.53 56.93 27.99
N GLN A 548 8.62 57.51 28.48
CA GLN A 548 8.63 58.80 29.17
C GLN A 548 9.62 59.76 28.48
N TRP A 549 9.10 60.89 27.96
CA TRP A 549 9.94 61.97 27.42
C TRP A 549 10.46 62.86 28.55
N GLU A 550 11.72 63.31 28.43
CA GLU A 550 12.33 64.26 29.37
C GLU A 550 11.53 65.56 29.51
N SER A 551 10.83 65.99 28.45
CA SER A 551 10.06 67.23 28.43
C SER A 551 8.72 67.17 29.17
N SER A 552 8.14 65.98 29.38
CA SER A 552 6.76 65.82 29.91
C SER A 552 6.70 65.14 31.27
N GLY A 553 7.68 64.29 31.61
CA GLY A 553 7.72 63.54 32.87
C GLY A 553 6.56 62.55 33.08
N GLN A 554 5.64 62.39 32.11
CA GLN A 554 4.52 61.45 32.18
C GLN A 554 4.81 60.19 31.35
N TRP A 555 4.38 59.04 31.88
CA TRP A 555 4.40 57.76 31.16
C TRP A 555 3.26 57.73 30.15
N THR A 556 3.59 57.34 28.92
CA THR A 556 2.64 57.20 27.81
C THR A 556 2.77 55.82 27.22
N SER A 557 1.66 55.23 26.79
CA SER A 557 1.68 53.90 26.18
C SER A 557 2.22 53.97 24.74
N LEU A 558 3.16 53.08 24.45
CA LEU A 558 3.74 52.83 23.12
C LEU A 558 3.13 51.57 22.46
N GLY A 559 2.13 50.95 23.10
CA GLY A 559 1.48 49.73 22.62
C GLY A 559 1.93 48.47 23.37
N GLU A 560 1.83 47.32 22.69
CA GLU A 560 2.23 46.02 23.21
C GLU A 560 3.27 45.39 22.30
N ILE A 561 4.24 44.69 22.91
CA ILE A 561 5.22 43.88 22.21
C ILE A 561 5.09 42.42 22.64
N THR A 562 5.28 41.49 21.73
CA THR A 562 5.24 40.05 22.02
C THR A 562 6.58 39.42 21.69
N LEU A 563 7.22 38.86 22.71
CA LEU A 563 8.43 38.07 22.59
C LEU A 563 8.04 36.64 22.16
N GLN A 564 8.32 36.28 20.91
CA GLN A 564 7.80 35.06 20.28
C GLN A 564 8.65 33.82 20.59
N ASN A 565 9.72 33.56 19.83
CA ASN A 565 10.45 32.29 19.90
C ASN A 565 11.37 32.20 21.12
N VAL A 566 11.57 30.97 21.60
CA VAL A 566 12.51 30.67 22.70
C VAL A 566 13.88 30.27 22.16
N PHE A 567 14.92 30.48 22.98
CA PHE A 567 16.31 30.13 22.66
C PHE A 567 16.76 30.65 21.27
N SER A 568 16.30 31.85 20.91
CA SER A 568 16.52 32.46 19.61
C SER A 568 16.62 33.97 19.75
N TRP A 569 17.68 34.55 19.18
CA TRP A 569 17.83 36.01 19.07
C TRP A 569 16.84 36.56 18.05
N GLN A 570 16.06 37.54 18.48
CA GLN A 570 15.01 38.19 17.70
C GLN A 570 15.01 39.68 18.00
N ASP A 571 14.73 40.48 16.96
CA ASP A 571 14.80 41.93 17.03
C ASP A 571 13.40 42.53 16.89
N ILE A 572 13.14 43.56 17.70
CA ILE A 572 11.94 44.38 17.66
C ILE A 572 12.37 45.83 17.45
N LEU A 573 11.85 46.47 16.41
CA LEU A 573 12.05 47.90 16.17
C LEU A 573 11.26 48.71 17.19
N LEU A 574 11.93 49.67 17.83
CA LEU A 574 11.33 50.58 18.80
C LEU A 574 11.02 51.91 18.10
N GLU A 575 9.76 52.12 17.73
CA GLU A 575 9.31 53.34 17.05
C GLU A 575 9.04 54.50 18.03
N ALA A 576 9.96 54.76 18.97
CA ALA A 576 9.77 55.80 19.98
C ALA A 576 11.08 56.52 20.34
N ASP A 577 11.08 57.85 20.19
CA ASP A 577 12.20 58.73 20.54
C ASP A 577 12.19 59.06 22.05
N VAL A 578 12.38 58.04 22.89
CA VAL A 578 12.34 58.14 24.36
C VAL A 578 13.56 57.47 25.00
N SER A 579 14.15 58.14 26.01
CA SER A 579 15.30 57.63 26.77
C SER A 579 14.91 56.79 27.99
N ARG A 580 13.62 56.70 28.32
CA ARG A 580 13.11 55.86 29.41
C ARG A 580 11.96 54.98 28.93
N LEU A 581 12.14 53.67 29.11
CA LEU A 581 11.18 52.65 28.70
C LEU A 581 10.70 51.84 29.92
N ARG A 582 9.41 51.53 29.94
CA ARG A 582 8.82 50.62 30.93
C ARG A 582 8.12 49.47 30.22
N PHE A 583 8.54 48.25 30.58
CA PHE A 583 7.96 47.00 30.09
C PHE A 583 7.15 46.37 31.22
N THR A 584 5.84 46.22 31.05
CA THR A 584 4.99 45.57 32.05
C THR A 584 4.46 44.26 31.51
N LEU A 585 4.75 43.16 32.21
CA LEU A 585 4.31 41.82 31.78
C LEU A 585 2.78 41.72 31.86
N THR A 586 2.11 41.42 30.75
CA THR A 586 0.65 41.19 30.73
C THR A 586 0.28 39.74 31.00
N GLU A 587 1.19 38.82 30.67
CA GLU A 587 1.05 37.39 30.88
C GLU A 587 1.28 36.95 32.33
N SER A 588 0.85 35.73 32.67
CA SER A 588 0.97 35.19 34.04
C SER A 588 2.41 35.11 34.55
N GLN A 589 3.35 34.76 33.67
CA GLN A 589 4.77 34.59 33.99
C GLN A 589 5.62 34.72 32.73
N ALA A 590 6.82 35.29 32.86
CA ALA A 590 7.85 35.28 31.82
C ALA A 590 9.21 35.02 32.46
N SER A 591 10.14 34.48 31.67
CA SER A 591 11.53 34.34 32.09
C SER A 591 12.39 34.86 30.95
N LEU A 592 13.08 35.96 31.25
CA LEU A 592 13.89 36.72 30.31
C LEU A 592 15.33 36.33 30.54
N LEU A 593 16.04 35.93 29.48
CA LEU A 593 17.44 35.56 29.61
C LEU A 593 18.36 36.75 29.33
N GLU A 594 18.13 37.49 28.25
CA GLU A 594 18.97 38.64 27.91
C GLU A 594 18.19 39.66 27.08
N PHE A 595 18.38 40.95 27.38
CA PHE A 595 17.99 42.07 26.52
C PHE A 595 19.22 42.82 26.05
N THR A 596 19.27 43.14 24.76
CA THR A 596 20.31 43.98 24.18
C THR A 596 19.64 45.08 23.38
N PHE A 597 19.90 46.33 23.77
CA PHE A 597 19.38 47.49 23.06
C PHE A 597 20.43 48.03 22.11
N LEU A 598 20.02 48.44 20.92
CA LEU A 598 20.91 49.01 19.91
C LEU A 598 20.45 50.44 19.56
N ASP A 599 21.40 51.33 19.32
CA ASP A 599 21.13 52.66 18.76
C ASP A 599 20.85 52.61 17.24
N GLU A 600 20.63 53.77 16.60
CA GLU A 600 20.44 53.85 15.15
C GLU A 600 21.69 53.42 14.35
N GLN A 601 22.87 53.43 14.97
CA GLN A 601 24.14 53.02 14.37
C GLN A 601 24.41 51.51 14.57
N GLY A 602 23.60 50.81 15.36
CA GLY A 602 23.73 49.40 15.67
C GLY A 602 24.69 49.09 16.82
N GLU A 603 25.12 50.10 17.58
CA GLU A 603 25.97 49.93 18.75
C GLU A 603 25.14 49.59 20.00
N ILE A 604 25.70 48.77 20.89
CA ILE A 604 25.00 48.29 22.08
C ILE A 604 24.86 49.41 23.11
N LEU A 605 23.62 49.72 23.47
CA LEU A 605 23.25 50.63 24.55
C LEU A 605 22.95 49.85 25.83
N VAL A 606 23.57 50.26 26.93
CA VAL A 606 23.37 49.67 28.26
C VAL A 606 22.60 50.67 29.14
N PRO A 607 21.45 50.30 29.73
CA PRO A 607 20.74 51.18 30.65
C PRO A 607 21.62 51.61 31.83
N VAL A 608 21.52 52.88 32.23
CA VAL A 608 22.23 53.43 33.39
C VAL A 608 21.89 52.67 34.66
N ASN A 609 20.66 52.18 34.75
CA ASN A 609 20.16 51.37 35.85
C ASN A 609 20.21 49.85 35.58
N ALA A 610 21.05 49.38 34.66
CA ALA A 610 21.23 47.95 34.38
C ALA A 610 21.61 47.14 35.64
N SER A 611 22.29 47.76 36.61
CA SER A 611 22.62 47.13 37.90
C SER A 611 21.40 46.73 38.73
N ASP A 612 20.23 47.31 38.48
CA ASP A 612 18.96 46.94 39.14
C ASP A 612 18.42 45.60 38.61
N TYR A 613 18.87 45.18 37.42
CA TYR A 613 18.47 43.96 36.73
C TYR A 613 19.70 43.12 36.34
N PRO A 614 20.51 42.67 37.32
CA PRO A 614 21.83 42.10 37.07
C PRO A 614 21.83 40.79 36.27
N ALA A 615 20.68 40.12 36.13
CA ALA A 615 20.53 38.89 35.36
C ALA A 615 19.99 39.09 33.94
N LEU A 616 19.72 40.33 33.52
CA LEU A 616 19.12 40.65 32.22
C LEU A 616 20.13 41.29 31.24
N PHE A 617 21.24 41.80 31.76
CA PHE A 617 22.25 42.58 31.04
C PHE A 617 23.69 42.08 31.30
N ASP A 618 23.86 40.90 31.91
CA ASP A 618 25.18 40.35 32.24
C ASP A 618 25.83 39.58 31.08
N GLU A 619 25.04 39.15 30.09
CA GLU A 619 25.50 38.36 28.96
C GLU A 619 25.34 39.07 27.61
N ALA A 620 25.14 40.40 27.59
CA ALA A 620 25.03 41.22 26.38
C ALA A 620 26.20 41.03 25.38
N SER A 621 27.39 40.63 25.85
CA SER A 621 28.53 40.27 25.00
C SER A 621 28.30 39.02 24.11
N LEU A 622 27.26 38.23 24.40
CA LEU A 622 26.84 37.08 23.60
C LEU A 622 25.87 37.46 22.47
N HIS A 623 25.38 38.71 22.43
CA HIS A 623 24.56 39.20 21.34
C HIS A 623 25.32 39.06 20.01
N PRO A 624 24.77 38.33 19.03
CA PRO A 624 25.44 38.15 17.76
C PRO A 624 25.31 39.42 16.92
N ALA A 625 26.30 39.72 16.08
CA ALA A 625 26.16 40.80 15.10
C ALA A 625 24.94 40.58 14.18
N GLU A 626 24.57 39.31 13.93
CA GLU A 626 23.41 38.94 13.13
C GLU A 626 22.81 37.61 13.63
N SER A 627 21.48 37.54 13.76
CA SER A 627 20.78 36.30 14.15
C SER A 627 20.82 35.25 13.03
N SER A 628 21.15 34.00 13.38
CA SER A 628 21.26 32.89 12.42
C SER A 628 21.05 31.52 13.04
N PHE A 629 21.05 30.46 12.22
CA PHE A 629 21.00 29.08 12.71
C PHE A 629 22.17 28.73 13.66
N ARG A 630 23.26 29.51 13.66
CA ARG A 630 24.43 29.27 14.53
C ARG A 630 24.20 29.69 15.97
N ASN A 631 23.41 30.74 16.19
CA ASN A 631 23.15 31.31 17.52
C ASN A 631 21.71 31.11 18.01
N SER A 632 20.81 30.62 17.14
CA SER A 632 19.38 30.50 17.42
C SER A 632 18.80 29.14 17.02
N MET A 633 17.69 28.75 17.66
CA MET A 633 16.87 27.62 17.22
C MET A 633 16.16 27.94 15.91
N TYR A 634 15.90 26.90 15.11
CA TYR A 634 15.10 27.00 13.90
C TYR A 634 14.31 25.71 13.66
N PHE A 635 13.24 25.80 12.87
CA PHE A 635 12.38 24.66 12.54
C PHE A 635 11.98 23.89 13.82
N ASP A 636 11.98 22.56 13.80
CA ASP A 636 11.54 21.70 14.91
C ASP A 636 12.49 21.68 16.13
N GLU A 637 13.59 22.45 16.13
CA GLU A 637 14.45 22.60 17.32
C GLU A 637 13.71 23.31 18.46
N ILE A 638 12.81 24.25 18.12
CA ILE A 638 11.98 24.99 19.09
C ILE A 638 11.06 24.09 19.91
N TYR A 639 10.78 22.87 19.41
CA TYR A 639 10.01 21.85 20.10
C TYR A 639 10.92 20.90 20.87
N HIS A 640 11.84 20.22 20.16
CA HIS A 640 12.59 19.13 20.76
C HIS A 640 13.76 19.59 21.64
N GLY A 641 14.48 20.64 21.23
CA GLY A 641 15.56 21.25 22.02
C GLY A 641 15.01 21.92 23.27
N ARG A 642 13.90 22.66 23.14
CA ARG A 642 13.16 23.21 24.28
C ARG A 642 12.75 22.14 25.27
N THR A 643 12.12 21.05 24.83
CA THR A 643 11.69 20.00 25.77
C THR A 643 12.88 19.24 26.39
N ALA A 644 14.04 19.21 25.74
CA ALA A 644 15.25 18.73 26.38
C ALA A 644 15.69 19.63 27.56
N TYR A 645 15.58 20.96 27.43
CA TYR A 645 15.78 21.89 28.55
C TYR A 645 14.74 21.66 29.66
N GLU A 646 13.46 21.51 29.30
CA GLU A 646 12.37 21.27 30.26
C GLU A 646 12.60 19.99 31.08
N PHE A 647 13.09 18.91 30.45
CA PHE A 647 13.44 17.67 31.14
C PHE A 647 14.54 17.84 32.18
N LEU A 648 15.55 18.67 31.90
CA LEU A 648 16.67 18.91 32.81
C LEU A 648 16.27 19.79 34.00
N HIS A 649 15.28 20.68 33.82
CA HIS A 649 14.83 21.62 34.83
C HIS A 649 13.55 21.15 35.56
N GLY A 650 13.03 19.97 35.24
CA GLY A 650 11.81 19.43 35.86
C GLY A 650 10.55 20.20 35.49
N LEU A 651 10.55 20.90 34.35
CA LEU A 651 9.43 21.71 33.87
C LEU A 651 8.42 20.86 33.09
N THR A 652 7.20 21.37 32.96
CA THR A 652 6.16 20.74 32.14
C THR A 652 6.60 20.64 30.69
N SER A 653 6.41 19.47 30.09
CA SER A 653 6.87 19.18 28.73
C SER A 653 5.96 19.84 27.70
N TYR A 654 6.51 20.73 26.88
CA TYR A 654 5.79 21.40 25.80
C TYR A 654 5.51 20.44 24.63
N GLU A 655 6.55 19.77 24.12
CA GLU A 655 6.39 18.79 23.05
C GLU A 655 5.90 17.46 23.65
N ASN A 656 4.65 17.09 23.33
CA ASN A 656 4.02 15.85 23.77
C ASN A 656 3.50 14.98 22.61
N THR A 657 3.68 15.38 21.35
CA THR A 657 3.19 14.66 20.17
C THR A 657 4.09 13.49 19.77
N HIS A 658 5.24 13.34 20.45
CA HIS A 658 6.18 12.23 20.27
C HIS A 658 6.65 11.59 21.58
N PRO A 659 7.00 10.30 21.55
CA PRO A 659 7.58 9.61 22.70
C PRO A 659 8.91 10.25 23.18
N PRO A 660 9.25 10.17 24.48
CA PRO A 660 10.32 11.01 25.05
C PRO A 660 11.76 10.66 24.68
N MET A 661 12.09 9.42 24.28
CA MET A 661 13.49 8.96 24.23
C MET A 661 14.38 9.78 23.30
N GLY A 662 13.85 10.27 22.17
CA GLY A 662 14.62 11.16 21.28
C GLY A 662 15.04 12.46 21.98
N LYS A 663 14.11 13.06 22.72
CA LYS A 663 14.34 14.28 23.51
C LYS A 663 15.26 14.05 24.70
N ILE A 664 15.25 12.86 25.30
CA ILE A 664 16.21 12.47 26.35
C ILE A 664 17.64 12.44 25.80
N LEU A 665 17.83 11.96 24.58
CA LEU A 665 19.16 11.96 23.95
C LEU A 665 19.64 13.37 23.60
N ILE A 666 18.73 14.28 23.23
CA ILE A 666 19.04 15.72 23.08
C ILE A 666 19.40 16.32 24.44
N ALA A 667 18.63 16.02 25.50
CA ALA A 667 18.89 16.48 26.86
C ALA A 667 20.26 16.03 27.39
N LEU A 668 20.73 14.84 27.00
CA LEU A 668 22.09 14.40 27.33
C LEU A 668 23.17 15.31 26.68
N GLY A 669 22.95 15.77 25.45
CA GLY A 669 23.83 16.74 24.80
C GLY A 669 23.85 18.08 25.53
N VAL A 670 22.66 18.60 25.85
CA VAL A 670 22.49 19.85 26.60
C VAL A 670 23.11 19.76 27.99
N ALA A 671 22.93 18.66 28.72
CA ALA A 671 23.50 18.47 30.05
C ALA A 671 25.04 18.43 30.05
N LEU A 672 25.66 17.96 28.97
CA LEU A 672 27.12 17.84 28.87
C LEU A 672 27.79 19.12 28.33
N PHE A 673 27.10 19.88 27.47
CA PHE A 673 27.71 21.00 26.73
C PHE A 673 27.00 22.35 26.91
N GLY A 674 25.93 22.40 27.70
CA GLY A 674 25.12 23.59 27.95
C GLY A 674 23.93 23.73 27.00
N MET A 675 22.98 24.60 27.36
CA MET A 675 21.82 24.93 26.54
C MET A 675 22.19 25.95 25.46
N ASN A 676 22.94 25.48 24.46
CA ASN A 676 23.38 26.26 23.30
C ASN A 676 23.28 25.44 22.00
N PRO A 677 23.35 26.09 20.82
CA PRO A 677 23.26 25.44 19.51
C PRO A 677 24.11 24.18 19.35
N PHE A 678 25.36 24.21 19.81
CA PHE A 678 26.22 23.03 19.80
C PHE A 678 25.68 21.91 20.70
N GLY A 679 25.27 22.24 21.93
CA GLY A 679 24.83 21.28 22.94
C GLY A 679 23.57 20.49 22.57
N TRP A 680 22.56 21.13 21.96
CA TRP A 680 21.36 20.38 21.53
C TRP A 680 21.54 19.60 20.22
N ARG A 681 22.52 19.94 19.36
CA ARG A 681 22.76 19.26 18.07
C ARG A 681 23.78 18.10 18.15
N ILE A 682 24.73 18.15 19.08
CA ILE A 682 25.87 17.21 19.12
C ILE A 682 25.48 15.74 19.27
N ALA A 683 24.44 15.42 20.05
CA ALA A 683 24.01 14.03 20.26
C ALA A 683 23.50 13.38 18.96
N GLY A 684 22.75 14.13 18.15
CA GLY A 684 22.30 13.71 16.83
C GLY A 684 23.47 13.50 15.87
N ALA A 685 24.42 14.44 15.85
CA ALA A 685 25.58 14.41 14.95
C ALA A 685 26.46 13.19 15.23
N LEU A 686 26.75 12.90 16.51
CA LEU A 686 27.55 11.74 16.92
C LEU A 686 26.89 10.42 16.53
N LEU A 687 25.58 10.25 16.77
CA LEU A 687 24.88 9.04 16.34
C LEU A 687 24.81 8.92 14.82
N GLY A 688 24.67 10.04 14.10
CA GLY A 688 24.82 10.11 12.65
C GLY A 688 26.17 9.57 12.16
N ILE A 689 27.27 9.95 12.82
CA ILE A 689 28.62 9.45 12.53
C ILE A 689 28.72 7.95 12.82
N VAL A 690 28.15 7.46 13.93
CA VAL A 690 28.16 6.03 14.28
C VAL A 690 27.35 5.19 13.27
N MET A 691 26.32 5.75 12.62
CA MET A 691 25.60 5.01 11.57
C MET A 691 26.51 4.60 10.41
N VAL A 692 27.54 5.39 10.07
CA VAL A 692 28.45 5.16 8.93
C VAL A 692 29.22 3.83 9.05
N PRO A 693 29.95 3.52 10.14
CA PRO A 693 30.56 2.21 10.30
C PRO A 693 29.51 1.10 10.48
N VAL A 694 28.35 1.37 11.09
CA VAL A 694 27.29 0.36 11.25
C VAL A 694 26.72 -0.07 9.90
N ILE A 695 26.44 0.87 8.99
CA ILE A 695 25.95 0.55 7.64
C ILE A 695 27.02 -0.19 6.83
N TYR A 696 28.31 0.14 7.00
CA TYR A 696 29.40 -0.61 6.39
C TYR A 696 29.40 -2.06 6.87
N LEU A 697 29.32 -2.30 8.19
CA LEU A 697 29.26 -3.65 8.77
C LEU A 697 28.03 -4.43 8.28
N PHE A 698 26.90 -3.75 8.12
CA PHE A 698 25.70 -4.36 7.55
C PHE A 698 25.90 -4.73 6.09
N ALA A 699 26.41 -3.81 5.28
CA ALA A 699 26.71 -4.02 3.87
C ALA A 699 27.75 -5.14 3.69
N ARG A 700 28.84 -5.19 4.46
CA ARG A 700 29.83 -6.27 4.40
C ARG A 700 29.24 -7.63 4.69
N ARG A 701 28.35 -7.72 5.67
CA ARG A 701 27.68 -8.98 6.03
C ARG A 701 26.70 -9.43 4.94
N LEU A 702 26.02 -8.49 4.31
CA LEU A 702 25.00 -8.75 3.30
C LEU A 702 25.61 -9.06 1.93
N LEU A 703 26.55 -8.22 1.48
CA LEU A 703 27.16 -8.23 0.16
C LEU A 703 28.36 -9.18 0.07
N LYS A 704 29.04 -9.43 1.19
CA LYS A 704 30.24 -10.28 1.28
C LYS A 704 31.44 -9.82 0.45
N ASP A 705 31.41 -8.59 -0.04
CA ASP A 705 32.46 -7.98 -0.85
C ASP A 705 32.84 -6.61 -0.28
N THR A 706 34.12 -6.25 -0.33
CA THR A 706 34.64 -5.00 0.26
C THR A 706 34.22 -3.79 -0.57
N LEU A 707 34.37 -3.84 -1.90
CA LEU A 707 34.19 -2.67 -2.75
C LEU A 707 32.71 -2.21 -2.85
N PRO A 708 31.72 -3.09 -3.07
CA PRO A 708 30.31 -2.74 -2.98
C PRO A 708 29.87 -2.29 -1.58
N ALA A 709 30.48 -2.80 -0.51
CA ALA A 709 30.17 -2.35 0.85
C ALA A 709 30.75 -0.96 1.15
N ALA A 710 31.95 -0.68 0.64
CA ALA A 710 32.53 0.67 0.64
C ALA A 710 31.63 1.65 -0.11
N LEU A 711 31.12 1.26 -1.29
CA LEU A 711 30.15 2.06 -2.03
C LEU A 711 28.91 2.36 -1.18
N VAL A 712 28.28 1.35 -0.57
CA VAL A 712 27.10 1.57 0.29
C VAL A 712 27.40 2.55 1.44
N CYS A 713 28.57 2.44 2.05
CA CYS A 713 29.00 3.34 3.11
C CYS A 713 29.16 4.79 2.60
N VAL A 714 29.83 4.99 1.46
CA VAL A 714 29.96 6.31 0.82
C VAL A 714 28.60 6.89 0.44
N LEU A 715 27.73 6.11 -0.20
CA LEU A 715 26.39 6.56 -0.60
C LEU A 715 25.54 6.98 0.60
N PHE A 716 25.67 6.29 1.74
CA PHE A 716 24.94 6.64 2.95
C PHE A 716 25.52 7.89 3.63
N ALA A 717 26.85 7.92 3.82
CA ALA A 717 27.53 9.04 4.48
C ALA A 717 27.34 10.37 3.73
N PHE A 718 27.28 10.34 2.41
CA PHE A 718 27.10 11.54 1.58
C PHE A 718 25.67 11.63 0.98
N ASP A 719 24.70 10.97 1.61
CA ASP A 719 23.30 11.26 1.36
C ASP A 719 22.90 12.56 2.04
N PHE A 720 22.18 13.42 1.32
CA PHE A 720 21.84 14.76 1.77
C PHE A 720 20.93 14.72 3.01
N MET A 721 19.99 13.77 3.06
CA MET A 721 19.06 13.64 4.18
C MET A 721 19.80 13.16 5.43
N HIS A 722 20.72 12.19 5.29
CA HIS A 722 21.56 11.74 6.40
C HIS A 722 22.38 12.89 6.99
N PHE A 723 23.04 13.69 6.14
CA PHE A 723 23.82 14.82 6.59
C PHE A 723 22.97 15.89 7.28
N THR A 724 21.92 16.40 6.63
CA THR A 724 21.11 17.51 7.18
C THR A 724 20.35 17.09 8.45
N GLN A 725 19.75 15.89 8.48
CA GLN A 725 18.96 15.42 9.63
C GLN A 725 19.81 15.13 10.87
N THR A 726 21.08 14.77 10.69
CA THR A 726 21.94 14.45 11.85
C THR A 726 22.49 15.71 12.52
N ARG A 727 22.44 16.88 11.86
CA ARG A 727 22.98 18.15 12.37
C ARG A 727 21.95 19.07 13.02
N ILE A 728 20.66 18.73 12.95
CA ILE A 728 19.56 19.47 13.58
C ILE A 728 19.04 18.71 14.79
N ALA A 729 18.65 19.41 15.86
CA ALA A 729 18.08 18.79 17.07
C ALA A 729 16.64 18.31 16.84
N THR A 730 16.49 17.24 16.05
CA THR A 730 15.20 16.56 15.83
C THR A 730 15.28 15.08 16.18
N ILE A 731 14.13 14.45 16.36
CA ILE A 731 14.07 13.05 16.81
C ILE A 731 14.30 12.01 15.70
N ASP A 732 14.33 12.43 14.43
CA ASP A 732 14.38 11.55 13.25
C ASP A 732 15.72 10.81 13.10
N VAL A 733 16.82 11.40 13.57
CA VAL A 733 18.13 10.74 13.62
C VAL A 733 18.14 9.53 14.56
N TYR A 734 17.50 9.66 15.73
CA TYR A 734 17.52 8.60 16.75
C TYR A 734 16.72 7.38 16.30
N ILE A 735 15.51 7.58 15.78
CA ILE A 735 14.73 6.46 15.26
C ILE A 735 15.44 5.78 14.08
N THR A 736 16.05 6.55 13.17
CA THR A 736 16.79 5.99 12.03
C THR A 736 17.97 5.14 12.50
N PHE A 737 18.67 5.57 13.55
CA PHE A 737 19.79 4.83 14.16
C PHE A 737 19.32 3.48 14.69
N PHE A 738 18.22 3.48 15.46
CA PHE A 738 17.67 2.25 16.01
C PHE A 738 17.09 1.33 14.93
N VAL A 739 16.45 1.86 13.88
CA VAL A 739 15.99 1.07 12.73
C VAL A 739 17.16 0.38 12.01
N LEU A 740 18.27 1.08 11.80
CA LEU A 740 19.48 0.49 11.24
C LEU A 740 19.97 -0.71 12.08
N LEU A 741 20.06 -0.54 13.40
CA LEU A 741 20.47 -1.60 14.32
C LEU A 741 19.48 -2.76 14.39
N MET A 742 18.18 -2.48 14.46
CA MET A 742 17.09 -3.46 14.44
C MET A 742 17.26 -4.42 13.25
N TYR A 743 17.41 -3.88 12.04
CA TYR A 743 17.54 -4.72 10.84
C TYR A 743 18.93 -5.36 10.70
N TYR A 744 20.00 -4.71 11.16
CA TYR A 744 21.33 -5.33 11.22
C TYR A 744 21.32 -6.59 12.10
N PHE A 745 20.75 -6.50 13.30
CA PHE A 745 20.67 -7.61 14.24
C PHE A 745 19.67 -8.68 13.79
N MET A 746 18.52 -8.29 13.22
CA MET A 746 17.58 -9.25 12.64
C MET A 746 18.17 -9.99 11.43
N TYR A 747 18.95 -9.31 10.59
CA TYR A 747 19.67 -9.98 9.50
C TYR A 747 20.69 -10.99 10.04
N ASN A 748 21.39 -10.65 11.13
CA ASN A 748 22.28 -11.58 11.80
C ASN A 748 21.52 -12.83 12.25
N TYR A 749 20.41 -12.66 12.97
CA TYR A 749 19.56 -13.77 13.39
C TYR A 749 19.06 -14.63 12.21
N ALA A 750 18.60 -14.00 11.13
CA ALA A 750 18.07 -14.69 9.95
C ALA A 750 19.15 -15.52 9.20
N CYS A 751 20.42 -15.16 9.37
CA CYS A 751 21.58 -15.87 8.83
C CYS A 751 22.06 -17.05 9.70
N LEU A 752 21.51 -17.19 10.91
CA LEU A 752 21.83 -18.25 11.86
C LEU A 752 20.74 -19.33 11.92
N SER A 753 21.12 -20.53 12.33
CA SER A 753 20.24 -21.68 12.53
C SER A 753 20.53 -22.34 13.87
N PHE A 754 19.52 -22.60 14.70
CA PHE A 754 19.72 -23.33 15.95
C PHE A 754 19.92 -24.84 15.74
N TYR A 755 19.85 -25.31 14.48
CA TYR A 755 20.13 -26.71 14.15
C TYR A 755 21.63 -27.02 14.20
N ASP A 756 22.48 -26.10 13.75
CA ASP A 756 23.93 -26.30 13.68
C ASP A 756 24.73 -25.56 14.77
N ILE A 757 24.18 -24.48 15.36
CA ILE A 757 24.82 -23.74 16.45
C ILE A 757 23.99 -23.70 17.74
N PRO A 758 24.61 -23.45 18.90
CA PRO A 758 23.87 -23.36 20.17
C PRO A 758 22.81 -22.25 20.18
N LEU A 759 21.65 -22.54 20.77
CA LEU A 759 20.51 -21.61 20.82
C LEU A 759 20.91 -20.23 21.36
N LYS A 760 21.69 -20.17 22.45
CA LYS A 760 22.14 -18.91 23.08
C LYS A 760 22.82 -17.96 22.07
N LYS A 761 23.62 -18.48 21.14
CA LYS A 761 24.30 -17.67 20.09
C LYS A 761 23.31 -17.09 19.08
N THR A 762 22.18 -17.77 18.85
CA THR A 762 21.10 -17.25 18.00
C THR A 762 20.24 -16.21 18.73
N LEU A 763 20.08 -16.34 20.05
CA LEU A 763 19.28 -15.42 20.86
C LEU A 763 19.97 -14.07 21.09
N LEU A 764 21.30 -14.02 21.15
CA LEU A 764 22.04 -12.77 21.36
C LEU A 764 21.70 -11.65 20.34
N PRO A 765 21.81 -11.87 19.01
CA PRO A 765 21.38 -10.84 18.06
C PRO A 765 19.88 -10.58 18.12
N LEU A 766 19.07 -11.58 18.45
CA LEU A 766 17.62 -11.40 18.57
C LEU A 766 17.27 -10.48 19.76
N GLY A 767 17.97 -10.62 20.88
CA GLY A 767 17.78 -9.78 22.07
C GLY A 767 18.24 -8.34 21.84
N ALA A 768 19.43 -8.17 21.23
CA ALA A 768 19.92 -6.85 20.82
C ALA A 768 18.93 -6.15 19.87
N CYS A 769 18.33 -6.90 18.94
CA CYS A 769 17.28 -6.41 18.06
C CYS A 769 16.04 -5.93 18.85
N GLY A 770 15.60 -6.69 19.85
CA GLY A 770 14.46 -6.33 20.71
C GLY A 770 14.69 -5.07 21.55
N ILE A 771 15.90 -4.92 22.12
CA ILE A 771 16.31 -3.70 22.84
C ILE A 771 16.27 -2.49 21.90
N CYS A 772 16.88 -2.60 20.71
CA CYS A 772 16.87 -1.52 19.73
C CYS A 772 15.44 -1.17 19.27
N MET A 773 14.54 -2.15 19.17
CA MET A 773 13.13 -1.90 18.86
C MET A 773 12.45 -1.10 19.97
N GLY A 774 12.67 -1.45 21.24
CA GLY A 774 12.14 -0.68 22.37
C GLY A 774 12.62 0.76 22.37
N LEU A 775 13.92 0.98 22.17
CA LEU A 775 14.52 2.31 22.08
C LEU A 775 13.97 3.10 20.89
N GLY A 776 13.85 2.47 19.71
CA GLY A 776 13.28 3.09 18.52
C GLY A 776 11.82 3.51 18.70
N ILE A 777 10.96 2.63 19.21
CA ILE A 777 9.55 2.95 19.48
C ILE A 777 9.44 4.09 20.51
N ALA A 778 10.29 4.09 21.53
CA ALA A 778 10.35 5.14 22.53
C ALA A 778 10.92 6.47 22.00
N SER A 779 11.55 6.50 20.83
CA SER A 779 11.95 7.74 20.15
C SER A 779 10.86 8.26 19.21
N LYS A 780 10.22 7.40 18.42
CA LYS A 780 9.15 7.76 17.48
C LYS A 780 8.28 6.54 17.14
N TRP A 781 6.97 6.72 17.01
CA TRP A 781 6.03 5.63 16.67
C TRP A 781 6.31 4.95 15.33
N THR A 782 7.06 5.57 14.43
CA THR A 782 7.54 4.93 13.20
C THR A 782 8.42 3.70 13.49
N GLY A 783 8.98 3.56 14.69
CA GLY A 783 9.63 2.33 15.17
C GLY A 783 8.70 1.11 15.21
N VAL A 784 7.38 1.30 15.40
CA VAL A 784 6.40 0.22 15.32
C VAL A 784 6.32 -0.33 13.90
N TYR A 785 6.41 0.54 12.89
CA TYR A 785 6.41 0.15 11.49
C TYR A 785 7.60 -0.76 11.17
N ALA A 786 8.78 -0.38 11.67
CA ALA A 786 9.97 -1.22 11.62
C ALA A 786 9.74 -2.58 12.31
N GLY A 787 9.12 -2.61 13.48
CA GLY A 787 8.74 -3.82 14.20
C GLY A 787 7.85 -4.79 13.41
N CYS A 788 6.88 -4.27 12.63
CA CYS A 788 6.06 -5.10 11.73
C CYS A 788 6.92 -5.85 10.69
N GLY A 789 7.91 -5.18 10.09
CA GLY A 789 8.84 -5.82 9.17
C GLY A 789 9.72 -6.88 9.85
N LEU A 790 10.17 -6.62 11.08
CA LEU A 790 10.90 -7.59 11.89
C LEU A 790 10.07 -8.85 12.16
N ALA A 791 8.78 -8.69 12.50
CA ALA A 791 7.87 -9.81 12.72
C ALA A 791 7.72 -10.68 11.48
N ILE A 792 7.54 -10.08 10.29
CA ILE A 792 7.48 -10.83 9.02
C ILE A 792 8.75 -11.64 8.79
N ILE A 793 9.93 -11.04 9.01
CA ILE A 793 11.22 -11.72 8.83
C ILE A 793 11.40 -12.86 9.84
N PHE A 794 11.05 -12.62 11.10
CA PHE A 794 11.11 -13.59 12.18
C PHE A 794 10.22 -14.80 11.89
N PHE A 795 8.92 -14.58 11.64
CA PHE A 795 7.99 -15.67 11.35
C PHE A 795 8.31 -16.39 10.04
N SER A 796 8.86 -15.70 9.03
CA SER A 796 9.37 -16.33 7.82
C SER A 796 10.55 -17.27 8.10
N SER A 797 11.48 -16.83 8.98
CA SER A 797 12.61 -17.65 9.42
C SER A 797 12.14 -18.88 10.22
N LEU A 798 11.17 -18.69 11.13
CA LEU A 798 10.59 -19.78 11.93
C LEU A 798 9.81 -20.76 11.06
N TYR A 799 9.01 -20.28 10.12
CA TYR A 799 8.27 -21.11 9.16
C TYR A 799 9.20 -21.91 8.25
N ARG A 800 10.33 -21.31 7.82
CA ARG A 800 11.38 -22.05 7.09
C ARG A 800 11.88 -23.23 7.93
N ARG A 801 12.24 -23.00 9.20
CA ARG A 801 12.73 -24.04 10.12
C ARG A 801 11.66 -25.11 10.39
N TYR A 802 10.41 -24.70 10.55
CA TYR A 802 9.27 -25.63 10.64
C TYR A 802 9.15 -26.53 9.41
N ARG A 803 9.32 -26.00 8.20
CA ARG A 803 9.35 -26.81 6.97
C ARG A 803 10.54 -27.77 6.92
N GLU A 804 11.70 -27.36 7.42
CA GLU A 804 12.89 -28.21 7.56
C GLU A 804 12.62 -29.37 8.52
N TYR A 805 11.99 -29.10 9.67
CA TYR A 805 11.51 -30.11 10.61
C TYR A 805 10.51 -31.10 9.99
N PHE A 806 9.50 -30.60 9.27
CA PHE A 806 8.51 -31.46 8.60
C PHE A 806 9.14 -32.34 7.52
N HIS A 807 10.13 -31.84 6.80
CA HIS A 807 10.87 -32.63 5.82
C HIS A 807 11.73 -33.71 6.51
N ALA A 808 12.44 -33.34 7.58
CA ALA A 808 13.25 -34.26 8.37
C ALA A 808 12.39 -35.41 8.93
N LYS A 809 11.18 -35.12 9.42
CA LYS A 809 10.22 -36.12 9.93
C LYS A 809 9.78 -37.15 8.87
N LYS A 810 9.74 -36.77 7.58
CA LYS A 810 9.38 -37.71 6.49
C LYS A 810 10.50 -38.69 6.15
N ASN A 811 11.76 -38.28 6.33
CA ASN A 811 12.94 -39.07 6.00
C ASN A 811 13.94 -39.04 7.18
N PRO A 812 13.63 -39.67 8.33
CA PRO A 812 14.36 -39.47 9.59
C PRO A 812 15.82 -39.92 9.55
N ASP A 813 16.17 -40.90 8.72
CA ASP A 813 17.53 -41.47 8.64
C ASP A 813 18.45 -40.76 7.63
N SER A 814 17.94 -39.74 6.94
CA SER A 814 18.72 -38.97 5.97
C SER A 814 19.47 -37.80 6.64
N SER A 815 20.37 -37.19 5.89
CA SER A 815 21.05 -35.95 6.29
C SER A 815 20.99 -34.93 5.17
N SER A 816 21.00 -33.66 5.54
CA SER A 816 20.98 -32.54 4.60
C SER A 816 22.03 -31.52 5.01
N ASN A 817 22.94 -31.16 4.09
CA ASN A 817 24.02 -30.19 4.32
C ASN A 817 24.84 -30.45 5.60
N GLY A 818 25.12 -31.72 5.89
CA GLY A 818 25.92 -32.13 7.06
C GLY A 818 25.16 -32.16 8.39
N ILE A 819 23.84 -31.93 8.40
CA ILE A 819 22.99 -32.04 9.60
C ILE A 819 22.11 -33.29 9.49
N SER A 820 22.14 -34.14 10.51
CA SER A 820 21.25 -35.30 10.63
C SER A 820 19.79 -34.87 10.78
N HIS A 821 18.86 -35.54 10.08
CA HIS A 821 17.44 -35.26 10.23
C HIS A 821 16.92 -35.57 11.64
N ARG A 822 17.50 -36.55 12.35
CA ARG A 822 17.20 -36.81 13.76
C ARG A 822 17.52 -35.59 14.64
N GLN A 823 18.70 -34.99 14.45
CA GLN A 823 19.10 -33.78 15.17
C GLN A 823 18.13 -32.61 14.93
N ILE A 824 17.54 -32.48 13.74
CA ILE A 824 16.53 -31.45 13.44
C ILE A 824 15.23 -31.72 14.19
N ILE A 825 14.80 -32.99 14.21
CA ILE A 825 13.58 -33.43 14.90
C ILE A 825 13.69 -33.14 16.40
N ASP A 826 14.80 -33.51 17.01
CA ASP A 826 15.02 -33.39 18.45
C ASP A 826 15.17 -31.92 18.88
N ARG A 827 15.85 -31.10 18.08
CA ARG A 827 16.12 -29.70 18.44
C ARG A 827 14.96 -28.75 18.18
N PHE A 828 14.09 -29.02 17.19
CA PHE A 828 13.14 -28.01 16.71
C PHE A 828 12.17 -27.53 17.78
N LEU A 829 11.39 -28.42 18.39
CA LEU A 829 10.36 -28.07 19.37
C LEU A 829 10.92 -27.28 20.58
N PRO A 830 11.96 -27.76 21.30
CA PRO A 830 12.50 -27.03 22.44
C PRO A 830 13.14 -25.69 22.04
N CYS A 831 13.88 -25.65 20.93
CA CYS A 831 14.50 -24.40 20.48
C CYS A 831 13.48 -23.38 20.00
N ALA A 832 12.44 -23.81 19.29
CA ALA A 832 11.36 -22.94 18.82
C ALA A 832 10.56 -22.36 19.99
N GLY A 833 10.16 -23.20 20.96
CA GLY A 833 9.46 -22.76 22.17
C GLY A 833 10.27 -21.73 22.97
N ASN A 834 11.54 -22.02 23.24
CA ASN A 834 12.43 -21.09 23.94
C ASN A 834 12.67 -19.79 23.15
N THR A 835 12.75 -19.86 21.82
CA THR A 835 12.86 -18.66 20.98
C THR A 835 11.60 -17.79 21.08
N ILE A 836 10.40 -18.39 21.06
CA ILE A 836 9.14 -17.65 21.18
C ILE A 836 9.04 -17.00 22.56
N LEU A 837 9.35 -17.73 23.63
CA LEU A 837 9.37 -17.17 24.98
C LEU A 837 10.35 -16.01 25.10
N PHE A 838 11.55 -16.16 24.52
CA PHE A 838 12.53 -15.09 24.46
C PHE A 838 12.01 -13.86 23.69
N CYS A 839 11.27 -14.05 22.59
CA CYS A 839 10.63 -12.96 21.88
C CYS A 839 9.54 -12.26 22.71
N LEU A 840 8.75 -12.99 23.52
CA LEU A 840 7.78 -12.35 24.42
C LEU A 840 8.47 -11.41 25.42
N VAL A 841 9.65 -11.78 25.90
CA VAL A 841 10.44 -10.90 26.77
C VAL A 841 11.02 -9.72 25.99
N PHE A 842 11.78 -9.97 24.90
CA PHE A 842 12.58 -8.93 24.24
C PHE A 842 11.82 -8.08 23.21
N PHE A 843 10.67 -8.53 22.71
CA PHE A 843 9.87 -7.81 21.70
C PHE A 843 8.50 -7.36 22.23
N VAL A 844 8.13 -7.72 23.46
CA VAL A 844 6.87 -7.25 24.09
C VAL A 844 7.15 -6.61 25.44
N LEU A 845 7.59 -7.39 26.43
CA LEU A 845 7.79 -6.89 27.80
C LEU A 845 8.86 -5.79 27.87
N LEU A 846 10.05 -6.06 27.34
CA LEU A 846 11.17 -5.14 27.44
C LEU A 846 10.93 -3.82 26.67
N PRO A 847 10.41 -3.81 25.43
CA PRO A 847 9.98 -2.58 24.78
C PRO A 847 8.95 -1.79 25.58
N ALA A 848 7.96 -2.46 26.20
CA ALA A 848 6.98 -1.78 27.05
C ALA A 848 7.64 -1.13 28.28
N VAL A 849 8.60 -1.82 28.91
CA VAL A 849 9.38 -1.28 30.03
C VAL A 849 10.23 -0.09 29.60
N ILE A 850 10.99 -0.20 28.49
CA ILE A 850 11.80 0.90 27.95
C ILE A 850 10.91 2.11 27.64
N TYR A 851 9.75 1.88 27.01
CA TYR A 851 8.80 2.92 26.67
C TYR A 851 8.28 3.62 27.94
N LEU A 852 7.84 2.86 28.94
CA LEU A 852 7.38 3.41 30.22
C LEU A 852 8.49 4.21 30.94
N LEU A 853 9.72 3.67 31.01
CA LEU A 853 10.84 4.33 31.68
C LEU A 853 11.29 5.60 30.94
N SER A 854 11.07 5.71 29.64
CA SER A 854 11.33 6.96 28.90
C SER A 854 10.46 8.12 29.38
N TYR A 855 9.36 7.88 30.09
CA TYR A 855 8.51 8.94 30.65
C TYR A 855 9.00 9.48 32.00
N LEU A 856 10.11 8.99 32.56
CA LEU A 856 10.64 9.48 33.84
C LEU A 856 10.89 11.00 33.88
N PRO A 857 11.56 11.61 32.89
CA PRO A 857 11.76 13.07 32.88
C PRO A 857 10.57 13.86 32.30
N PHE A 858 9.61 13.19 31.65
CA PHE A 858 8.47 13.85 31.03
C PHE A 858 7.48 14.28 32.12
N GLN A 859 7.25 15.59 32.31
CA GLN A 859 6.26 16.12 33.25
C GLN A 859 4.98 16.59 32.53
N ASP A 860 3.83 16.38 33.15
CA ASP A 860 2.51 16.82 32.69
C ASP A 860 1.84 17.76 33.72
N TYR A 861 0.91 18.61 33.26
CA TYR A 861 0.26 19.64 34.10
C TYR A 861 -0.54 19.11 35.31
N ALA A 862 -0.84 17.81 35.36
CA ALA A 862 -1.69 17.21 36.40
C ALA A 862 -0.92 16.31 37.36
N GLU A 863 0.42 16.39 37.37
CA GLU A 863 1.32 15.65 38.26
C GLU A 863 1.00 14.15 38.37
N ARG A 864 0.63 13.52 37.25
CA ARG A 864 0.18 12.13 37.25
C ARG A 864 1.35 11.20 37.57
N GLY A 865 1.06 10.06 38.21
CA GLY A 865 2.04 8.97 38.35
C GLY A 865 2.50 8.43 36.99
N LEU A 866 3.72 7.87 36.92
CA LEU A 866 4.41 7.50 35.67
C LEU A 866 3.54 6.74 34.64
N LEU A 867 2.83 5.71 35.09
CA LEU A 867 1.97 4.90 34.22
C LEU A 867 0.78 5.70 33.67
N ALA A 868 0.10 6.45 34.55
CA ALA A 868 -1.04 7.27 34.17
C ALA A 868 -0.63 8.40 33.22
N ARG A 869 0.53 9.01 33.47
CA ARG A 869 1.15 10.03 32.60
C ARG A 869 1.45 9.48 31.21
N MET A 870 2.11 8.33 31.13
CA MET A 870 2.42 7.68 29.85
C MET A 870 1.15 7.33 29.07
N LEU A 871 0.14 6.73 29.74
CA LEU A 871 -1.14 6.38 29.11
C LEU A 871 -1.90 7.60 28.62
N HIS A 872 -1.99 8.65 29.45
CA HIS A 872 -2.64 9.90 29.06
C HIS A 872 -1.97 10.51 27.83
N ASN A 873 -0.64 10.53 27.79
CA ASN A 873 0.07 11.04 26.63
C ASN A 873 -0.15 10.18 25.36
N GLN A 874 -0.42 8.88 25.47
CA GLN A 874 -0.78 8.08 24.29
C GLN A 874 -2.11 8.54 23.70
N THR A 875 -3.08 8.85 24.55
CA THR A 875 -4.41 9.29 24.14
C THR A 875 -4.35 10.65 23.46
N THR A 876 -3.59 11.60 24.04
CA THR A 876 -3.40 12.94 23.46
C THR A 876 -2.62 12.87 22.15
N MET A 877 -1.52 12.11 22.11
CA MET A 877 -0.71 11.93 20.90
C MET A 877 -1.52 11.26 19.77
N PHE A 878 -2.30 10.22 20.09
CA PHE A 878 -3.17 9.59 19.10
C PHE A 878 -4.26 10.55 18.60
N GLY A 879 -4.88 11.31 19.50
CA GLY A 879 -5.86 12.33 19.16
C GLY A 879 -5.28 13.43 18.26
N TYR A 880 -4.07 13.90 18.57
CA TYR A 880 -3.34 14.87 17.75
C TYR A 880 -3.08 14.32 16.34
N HIS A 881 -2.45 13.15 16.20
CA HIS A 881 -2.12 12.60 14.88
C HIS A 881 -3.34 12.18 14.06
N SER A 882 -4.46 11.83 14.69
CA SER A 882 -5.69 11.43 13.99
C SER A 882 -6.51 12.61 13.48
N ASN A 883 -6.45 13.75 14.18
CA ASN A 883 -7.26 14.93 13.88
C ASN A 883 -6.46 16.10 13.31
N LEU A 884 -5.17 15.92 13.02
CA LEU A 884 -4.32 16.98 12.46
C LEU A 884 -4.73 17.30 11.01
N GLU A 885 -5.53 18.35 10.86
CA GLU A 885 -5.89 18.96 9.58
C GLU A 885 -5.18 20.32 9.46
N SER A 886 -4.09 20.35 8.69
CA SER A 886 -3.31 21.56 8.45
C SER A 886 -2.76 21.56 7.04
N VAL A 887 -2.65 22.76 6.45
CA VAL A 887 -1.98 22.98 5.18
C VAL A 887 -0.64 23.63 5.47
N HIS A 888 0.45 22.97 5.06
CA HIS A 888 1.79 23.51 5.21
C HIS A 888 2.43 23.71 3.84
N PRO A 889 2.98 24.90 3.52
CA PRO A 889 3.57 25.19 2.21
C PRO A 889 4.64 24.19 1.79
N TYR A 890 5.45 23.68 2.72
CA TYR A 890 6.54 22.73 2.44
C TYR A 890 6.16 21.25 2.67
N SER A 891 4.86 20.94 2.84
CA SER A 891 4.40 19.55 2.94
C SER A 891 4.59 18.78 1.64
N SER A 892 4.80 17.47 1.74
CA SER A 892 4.91 16.55 0.60
C SER A 892 4.37 15.18 0.95
N VAL A 893 3.72 14.56 -0.02
CA VAL A 893 3.04 13.26 0.18
C VAL A 893 3.97 12.08 -0.10
N TRP A 894 3.66 10.91 0.47
CA TRP A 894 4.55 9.74 0.46
C TRP A 894 5.12 9.35 -0.91
N TYR A 895 4.34 9.49 -1.98
CA TYR A 895 4.77 9.12 -3.33
C TYR A 895 5.70 10.14 -4.01
N GLU A 896 5.78 11.36 -3.47
CA GLU A 896 6.66 12.43 -3.95
C GLU A 896 8.10 12.28 -3.45
N TRP A 897 8.30 11.55 -2.35
CA TRP A 897 9.60 11.46 -1.68
C TRP A 897 10.66 10.76 -2.53
N PRO A 898 10.46 9.55 -3.12
CA PRO A 898 11.52 8.85 -3.85
C PRO A 898 12.02 9.60 -5.10
N ILE A 899 11.17 10.45 -5.69
CA ILE A 899 11.53 11.28 -6.84
C ILE A 899 12.05 12.67 -6.43
N ILE A 900 12.02 12.99 -5.14
CA ILE A 900 12.42 14.29 -4.59
C ILE A 900 11.60 15.40 -5.24
N ARG A 901 10.27 15.28 -5.27
CA ARG A 901 9.42 16.30 -5.92
C ARG A 901 9.47 17.62 -5.14
N ARG A 902 9.36 17.57 -3.82
CA ARG A 902 9.29 18.75 -2.96
C ARG A 902 10.15 18.53 -1.69
N PRO A 903 11.35 19.12 -1.64
CA PRO A 903 12.17 19.24 -0.44
C PRO A 903 11.43 19.97 0.68
N ILE A 904 11.89 19.76 1.91
CA ILE A 904 11.51 20.61 3.04
C ILE A 904 12.59 21.66 3.30
N TRP A 905 12.17 22.85 3.70
CA TRP A 905 13.02 23.99 3.98
C TRP A 905 13.02 24.28 5.48
N TYR A 906 14.21 24.35 6.08
CA TYR A 906 14.39 24.47 7.53
C TYR A 906 14.83 25.87 7.97
N TYR A 907 15.69 26.50 7.20
CA TYR A 907 16.25 27.79 7.56
C TYR A 907 16.58 28.58 6.30
N SER A 908 16.52 29.91 6.41
CA SER A 908 17.09 30.80 5.42
C SER A 908 17.36 32.19 5.96
N ARG A 909 18.31 32.86 5.32
CA ARG A 909 18.65 34.25 5.55
C ARG A 909 19.17 34.91 4.28
N ILE A 910 18.88 36.20 4.10
CA ILE A 910 19.50 37.03 3.06
C ILE A 910 20.70 37.71 3.72
N VAL A 911 21.91 37.44 3.22
CA VAL A 911 23.16 37.98 3.77
C VAL A 911 23.53 39.29 3.09
N SER A 912 23.36 39.36 1.77
CA SER A 912 23.46 40.61 1.02
C SER A 912 22.41 40.63 -0.09
N GLN A 913 21.89 41.80 -0.38
CA GLN A 913 20.92 42.01 -1.45
C GLN A 913 21.62 42.67 -2.63
N THR A 914 21.57 42.05 -3.81
CA THR A 914 22.07 42.62 -5.07
C THR A 914 21.02 42.48 -6.17
N ALA A 915 21.24 43.10 -7.34
CA ALA A 915 20.34 42.98 -8.49
C ALA A 915 20.12 41.52 -8.94
N ASN A 916 21.07 40.63 -8.66
CA ASN A 916 21.00 39.19 -8.97
C ASN A 916 20.57 38.35 -7.75
N GLY A 917 20.03 38.97 -6.69
CA GLY A 917 19.55 38.32 -5.47
C GLY A 917 20.57 38.22 -4.32
N GLY A 918 21.86 38.38 -4.60
CA GLY A 918 22.97 38.44 -3.64
C GLY A 918 23.27 37.12 -2.89
N LEU A 919 24.05 37.22 -1.81
CA LEU A 919 24.41 36.08 -0.98
C LEU A 919 23.25 35.68 -0.06
N ARG A 920 22.97 34.38 -0.02
CA ARG A 920 21.91 33.79 0.80
C ARG A 920 22.41 32.57 1.55
N GLU A 921 21.88 32.36 2.74
CA GLU A 921 22.03 31.10 3.47
C GLU A 921 20.71 30.34 3.42
N GLY A 922 20.78 29.02 3.31
CA GLY A 922 19.60 28.16 3.33
C GLY A 922 19.94 26.75 3.78
N ILE A 923 19.03 26.13 4.52
CA ILE A 923 19.12 24.72 4.90
C ILE A 923 17.86 24.03 4.38
N SER A 924 18.02 23.10 3.44
CA SER A 924 16.95 22.25 2.94
C SER A 924 17.28 20.78 3.14
N ALA A 925 16.28 19.98 3.54
CA ALA A 925 16.43 18.54 3.71
C ALA A 925 15.71 17.77 2.60
N PHE A 926 16.48 16.97 1.88
CA PHE A 926 16.03 16.08 0.81
C PHE A 926 17.10 15.02 0.54
N GLY A 927 16.87 14.13 -0.43
CA GLY A 927 17.80 13.06 -0.76
C GLY A 927 18.89 13.44 -1.75
N ASN A 928 20.02 12.71 -1.73
CA ASN A 928 20.97 12.78 -2.84
C ASN A 928 20.34 12.14 -4.10
N PRO A 929 20.17 12.86 -5.23
CA PRO A 929 19.54 12.30 -6.42
C PRO A 929 20.24 11.04 -6.96
N ALA A 930 21.57 10.96 -6.83
CA ALA A 930 22.32 9.77 -7.23
C ALA A 930 21.98 8.54 -6.37
N VAL A 931 21.50 8.73 -5.14
CA VAL A 931 21.08 7.66 -4.23
C VAL A 931 19.59 7.36 -4.40
N TRP A 932 18.72 8.37 -4.32
CA TRP A 932 17.27 8.17 -4.24
C TRP A 932 16.68 7.71 -5.58
N TRP A 933 17.09 8.33 -6.69
CA TRP A 933 16.60 7.92 -8.01
C TRP A 933 17.13 6.55 -8.44
N ALA A 934 18.38 6.22 -8.08
CA ALA A 934 18.92 4.87 -8.29
C ALA A 934 18.25 3.83 -7.38
N GLY A 935 17.70 4.25 -6.23
CA GLY A 935 16.89 3.43 -5.34
C GLY A 935 15.64 2.85 -6.00
N ILE A 936 15.00 3.60 -6.90
CA ILE A 936 13.78 3.19 -7.62
C ILE A 936 14.02 1.93 -8.47
N PRO A 937 14.93 1.92 -9.47
CA PRO A 937 15.21 0.71 -10.23
C PRO A 937 15.84 -0.39 -9.37
N ALA A 938 16.62 -0.05 -8.32
CA ALA A 938 17.15 -1.04 -7.39
C ALA A 938 16.03 -1.78 -6.63
N PHE A 939 14.98 -1.08 -6.19
CA PHE A 939 13.80 -1.68 -5.56
C PHE A 939 13.07 -2.64 -6.52
N PHE A 940 12.80 -2.22 -7.75
CA PHE A 940 12.18 -3.11 -8.74
C PHE A 940 13.06 -4.31 -9.10
N HIS A 941 14.39 -4.13 -9.11
CA HIS A 941 15.33 -5.23 -9.26
C HIS A 941 15.24 -6.21 -8.08
N MET A 942 15.11 -5.73 -6.83
CA MET A 942 14.89 -6.61 -5.68
C MET A 942 13.58 -7.39 -5.79
N LEU A 943 12.48 -6.74 -6.20
CA LEU A 943 11.20 -7.40 -6.46
C LEU A 943 11.34 -8.49 -7.54
N TYR A 944 12.09 -8.21 -8.61
CA TYR A 944 12.39 -9.20 -9.65
C TYR A 944 13.17 -10.40 -9.09
N LEU A 945 14.25 -10.16 -8.33
CA LEU A 945 15.07 -11.22 -7.73
C LEU A 945 14.25 -12.07 -6.75
N TRP A 946 13.42 -11.44 -5.93
CA TRP A 946 12.53 -12.14 -5.02
C TRP A 946 11.47 -12.94 -5.77
N ALA A 947 10.78 -12.35 -6.75
CA ALA A 947 9.69 -13.00 -7.47
C ALA A 947 10.17 -14.17 -8.34
N LYS A 948 11.24 -13.95 -9.13
CA LYS A 948 11.75 -14.89 -10.13
C LYS A 948 12.81 -15.85 -9.59
N LYS A 949 13.80 -15.33 -8.84
CA LYS A 949 14.92 -16.14 -8.33
C LYS A 949 14.70 -16.67 -6.92
N LYS A 950 13.61 -16.25 -6.23
CA LYS A 950 13.33 -16.62 -4.84
C LYS A 950 14.48 -16.25 -3.90
N ASP A 951 15.14 -15.13 -4.21
CA ASP A 951 16.26 -14.62 -3.43
C ASP A 951 15.78 -14.12 -2.05
N THR A 952 16.25 -14.77 -0.99
CA THR A 952 15.87 -14.43 0.40
C THR A 952 16.49 -13.13 0.88
N THR A 953 17.63 -12.72 0.33
CA THR A 953 18.27 -11.45 0.70
C THR A 953 17.54 -10.28 0.04
N ALA A 954 17.11 -10.43 -1.21
CA ALA A 954 16.21 -9.46 -1.84
C ALA A 954 14.88 -9.34 -1.09
N ALA A 955 14.29 -10.47 -0.67
CA ALA A 955 13.07 -10.46 0.15
C ALA A 955 13.25 -9.69 1.47
N PHE A 956 14.37 -9.92 2.18
CA PHE A 956 14.68 -9.19 3.42
C PHE A 956 14.77 -7.67 3.18
N LEU A 957 15.47 -7.24 2.13
CA LEU A 957 15.62 -5.81 1.80
C LEU A 957 14.29 -5.15 1.43
N VAL A 958 13.47 -5.83 0.63
CA VAL A 958 12.12 -5.36 0.27
C VAL A 958 11.23 -5.25 1.50
N THR A 959 11.25 -6.24 2.39
CA THR A 959 10.47 -6.19 3.64
C THR A 959 10.91 -5.02 4.52
N GLY A 960 12.22 -4.81 4.68
CA GLY A 960 12.73 -3.68 5.48
C GLY A 960 12.37 -2.31 4.90
N TYR A 961 12.53 -2.14 3.58
CA TYR A 961 12.15 -0.91 2.89
C TYR A 961 10.64 -0.64 2.97
N LEU A 962 9.80 -1.62 2.63
CA LEU A 962 8.35 -1.47 2.68
C LEU A 962 7.83 -1.28 4.10
N ALA A 963 8.49 -1.85 5.12
CA ALA A 963 8.12 -1.60 6.50
C ALA A 963 8.26 -0.12 6.87
N GLN A 964 9.22 0.62 6.31
CA GLN A 964 9.35 2.06 6.55
C GLN A 964 8.46 2.90 5.64
N TYR A 965 8.23 2.44 4.41
CA TYR A 965 7.61 3.27 3.37
C TYR A 965 6.11 3.04 3.19
N LEU A 966 5.64 1.79 3.22
CA LEU A 966 4.24 1.43 2.93
C LEU A 966 3.23 2.02 3.93
N PRO A 967 3.48 2.13 5.25
CA PRO A 967 2.51 2.68 6.19
C PRO A 967 2.05 4.10 5.83
N TRP A 968 2.94 4.91 5.25
CA TRP A 968 2.63 6.27 4.83
C TRP A 968 1.56 6.36 3.73
N PHE A 969 1.33 5.27 2.99
CA PHE A 969 0.21 5.15 2.07
C PHE A 969 -1.15 5.38 2.75
N PHE A 970 -1.27 4.97 4.02
CA PHE A 970 -2.51 5.04 4.80
C PHE A 970 -2.63 6.31 5.65
N VAL A 971 -1.57 7.13 5.71
CA VAL A 971 -1.55 8.36 6.52
C VAL A 971 -2.12 9.51 5.70
N THR A 972 -3.20 10.13 6.19
CA THR A 972 -3.92 11.20 5.48
C THR A 972 -3.60 12.61 5.97
N ARG A 973 -2.94 12.74 7.14
CA ARG A 973 -2.52 14.05 7.69
C ARG A 973 -1.38 14.67 6.88
N VAL A 974 -1.05 15.92 7.19
CA VAL A 974 0.14 16.59 6.65
C VAL A 974 1.41 15.79 6.94
N THR A 975 2.24 15.60 5.91
CA THR A 975 3.50 14.85 5.97
C THR A 975 4.61 15.57 5.19
N PHE A 976 5.84 15.10 5.39
CA PHE A 976 7.06 15.75 4.94
C PHE A 976 8.10 14.73 4.48
N ILE A 977 9.00 15.14 3.60
CA ILE A 977 9.99 14.26 2.96
C ILE A 977 10.97 13.60 3.95
N TYR A 978 11.26 14.22 5.09
CA TYR A 978 12.15 13.65 6.12
C TYR A 978 11.61 12.33 6.71
N HIS A 979 10.30 12.07 6.63
CA HIS A 979 9.72 10.77 7.03
C HIS A 979 10.26 9.59 6.22
N TYR A 980 10.86 9.85 5.05
CA TYR A 980 11.53 8.85 4.23
C TYR A 980 12.93 8.49 4.72
N PHE A 981 13.52 9.25 5.67
CA PHE A 981 14.91 9.07 6.10
C PHE A 981 15.25 7.64 6.57
N PRO A 982 14.44 6.93 7.39
CA PRO A 982 14.70 5.53 7.73
C PRO A 982 14.77 4.59 6.52
N SER A 983 14.10 4.95 5.42
CA SER A 983 14.10 4.15 4.18
C SER A 983 15.45 4.20 3.45
N VAL A 984 16.24 5.27 3.64
CA VAL A 984 17.53 5.48 2.97
C VAL A 984 18.51 4.34 3.28
N VAL A 985 18.49 3.82 4.50
CA VAL A 985 19.27 2.64 4.92
C VAL A 985 19.08 1.46 3.97
N PHE A 986 17.83 1.19 3.58
CA PHE A 986 17.52 0.08 2.67
C PHE A 986 17.78 0.45 1.22
N VAL A 987 17.59 1.70 0.82
CA VAL A 987 17.87 2.19 -0.53
C VAL A 987 19.33 1.92 -0.89
N VAL A 988 20.29 2.35 -0.06
CA VAL A 988 21.72 2.13 -0.32
C VAL A 988 22.08 0.63 -0.34
N LEU A 989 21.50 -0.18 0.55
CA LEU A 989 21.72 -1.63 0.58
C LEU A 989 21.17 -2.34 -0.68
N MET A 990 20.01 -1.90 -1.19
CA MET A 990 19.43 -2.43 -2.43
C MET A 990 20.26 -2.07 -3.67
N ILE A 991 20.83 -0.86 -3.69
CA ILE A 991 21.78 -0.44 -4.72
C ILE A 991 23.03 -1.34 -4.65
N GLY A 992 23.65 -1.48 -3.48
CA GLY A 992 24.81 -2.34 -3.28
C GLY A 992 24.55 -3.80 -3.68
N TYR A 993 23.37 -4.35 -3.34
CA TYR A 993 23.01 -5.72 -3.74
C TYR A 993 22.79 -5.85 -5.25
N SER A 994 22.27 -4.81 -5.90
CA SER A 994 22.16 -4.77 -7.36
C SER A 994 23.53 -4.83 -8.04
N PHE A 995 24.50 -4.07 -7.55
CA PHE A 995 25.90 -4.13 -8.03
C PHE A 995 26.50 -5.53 -7.84
N ILE A 996 26.23 -6.21 -6.72
CA ILE A 996 26.68 -7.61 -6.53
C ILE A 996 26.12 -8.56 -7.59
N GLN A 997 24.87 -8.38 -8.03
CA GLN A 997 24.32 -9.21 -9.10
C GLN A 997 24.91 -8.84 -10.47
N TRP A 998 25.27 -7.58 -10.66
CA TRP A 998 25.90 -7.09 -11.89
C TRP A 998 27.36 -7.53 -12.02
N LYS A 999 28.11 -7.56 -10.91
CA LYS A 999 29.50 -8.05 -10.84
C LYS A 999 29.68 -9.42 -11.50
N LYS A 1000 28.67 -10.29 -11.40
CA LYS A 1000 28.67 -11.64 -11.99
C LYS A 1000 28.65 -11.67 -13.52
N LYS A 1001 28.41 -10.52 -14.17
CA LYS A 1001 28.19 -10.39 -15.62
C LYS A 1001 29.23 -9.49 -16.30
N VAL A 1002 30.07 -8.79 -15.55
CA VAL A 1002 30.97 -7.74 -16.07
C VAL A 1002 32.42 -8.06 -15.68
N PRO A 1003 33.41 -7.74 -16.54
CA PRO A 1003 34.83 -7.87 -16.19
C PRO A 1003 35.19 -7.09 -14.92
N GLY A 1004 36.06 -7.67 -14.09
CA GLY A 1004 36.45 -7.12 -12.79
C GLY A 1004 36.92 -5.65 -12.81
N PRO A 1005 37.86 -5.26 -13.69
CA PRO A 1005 38.33 -3.88 -13.77
C PRO A 1005 37.24 -2.88 -14.14
N ALA A 1006 36.42 -3.20 -15.14
CA ALA A 1006 35.30 -2.35 -15.57
C ALA A 1006 34.26 -2.17 -14.45
N PHE A 1007 33.97 -3.25 -13.71
CA PHE A 1007 33.08 -3.19 -12.55
C PHE A 1007 33.64 -2.29 -11.44
N SER A 1008 34.93 -2.40 -11.13
CA SER A 1008 35.58 -1.59 -10.10
C SER A 1008 35.56 -0.10 -10.46
N VAL A 1009 35.90 0.23 -11.70
CA VAL A 1009 35.85 1.62 -12.21
C VAL A 1009 34.43 2.16 -12.13
N ALA A 1010 33.42 1.40 -12.56
CA ALA A 1010 32.03 1.82 -12.51
C ALA A 1010 31.55 2.12 -11.07
N ILE A 1011 31.94 1.29 -10.09
CA ILE A 1011 31.63 1.55 -8.68
C ILE A 1011 32.32 2.81 -8.17
N ILE A 1012 33.61 2.99 -8.45
CA ILE A 1012 34.37 4.15 -7.99
C ILE A 1012 33.79 5.43 -8.58
N LEU A 1013 33.50 5.44 -9.90
CA LEU A 1013 32.88 6.58 -10.57
C LEU A 1013 31.51 6.90 -9.97
N TYR A 1014 30.67 5.88 -9.73
CA TYR A 1014 29.34 6.10 -9.16
C TYR A 1014 29.40 6.64 -7.72
N GLY A 1015 30.31 6.14 -6.88
CA GLY A 1015 30.58 6.70 -5.56
C GLY A 1015 31.12 8.14 -5.65
N GLY A 1016 31.98 8.41 -6.62
CA GLY A 1016 32.50 9.75 -6.92
C GLY A 1016 31.41 10.74 -7.34
N VAL A 1017 30.42 10.31 -8.13
CA VAL A 1017 29.26 11.14 -8.49
C VAL A 1017 28.44 11.52 -7.26
N ALA A 1018 28.18 10.57 -6.36
CA ALA A 1018 27.43 10.86 -5.14
C ALA A 1018 28.17 11.89 -4.25
N LEU A 1019 29.50 11.75 -4.13
CA LEU A 1019 30.35 12.70 -3.40
C LEU A 1019 30.42 14.08 -4.08
N ALA A 1020 30.53 14.12 -5.41
CA ALA A 1020 30.55 15.36 -6.17
C ALA A 1020 29.22 16.13 -6.03
N LEU A 1021 28.08 15.42 -6.07
CA LEU A 1021 26.78 16.02 -5.80
C LEU A 1021 26.66 16.53 -4.36
N PHE A 1022 27.21 15.80 -3.38
CA PHE A 1022 27.27 16.29 -2.00
C PHE A 1022 28.06 17.59 -1.89
N GLY A 1023 29.24 17.67 -2.52
CA GLY A 1023 30.03 18.91 -2.58
C GLY A 1023 29.29 20.06 -3.27
N LEU A 1024 28.60 19.77 -4.38
CA LEU A 1024 27.83 20.76 -5.14
C LEU A 1024 26.67 21.35 -4.34
N PHE A 1025 25.95 20.52 -3.59
CA PHE A 1025 24.80 20.93 -2.78
C PHE A 1025 25.17 21.33 -1.35
N TYR A 1026 26.43 21.14 -0.93
CA TYR A 1026 26.87 21.37 0.45
C TYR A 1026 26.41 22.72 1.03
N PRO A 1027 26.48 23.87 0.31
CA PRO A 1027 26.06 25.15 0.88
C PRO A 1027 24.60 25.16 1.35
N VAL A 1028 23.68 24.60 0.55
CA VAL A 1028 22.24 24.57 0.87
C VAL A 1028 21.83 23.41 1.80
N LEU A 1029 22.78 22.52 2.11
CA LEU A 1029 22.61 21.46 3.11
C LEU A 1029 23.18 21.87 4.46
N ALA A 1030 24.23 22.69 4.45
CA ALA A 1030 24.99 23.08 5.63
C ALA A 1030 24.71 24.50 6.13
N GLY A 1031 23.93 25.30 5.40
CA GLY A 1031 23.63 26.69 5.75
C GLY A 1031 24.78 27.65 5.44
N GLN A 1032 25.67 27.31 4.50
CA GLN A 1032 26.78 28.19 4.11
C GLN A 1032 26.29 29.25 3.11
N PRO A 1033 26.82 30.49 3.16
CA PRO A 1033 26.48 31.52 2.20
C PRO A 1033 26.75 31.08 0.75
N VAL A 1034 25.77 31.31 -0.12
CA VAL A 1034 25.83 30.97 -1.54
C VAL A 1034 25.09 32.02 -2.38
N GLU A 1035 25.59 32.28 -3.58
CA GLU A 1035 24.96 33.20 -4.52
C GLU A 1035 23.57 32.70 -4.94
N ALA A 1036 22.55 33.56 -4.84
CA ALA A 1036 21.17 33.24 -5.19
C ALA A 1036 21.04 32.77 -6.66
N ALA A 1037 21.80 33.39 -7.57
CA ALA A 1037 21.84 33.01 -8.99
C ALA A 1037 22.35 31.57 -9.18
N PHE A 1038 23.41 31.17 -8.46
CA PHE A 1038 23.93 29.80 -8.52
C PHE A 1038 22.88 28.78 -8.05
N VAL A 1039 22.15 29.09 -6.98
CA VAL A 1039 21.06 28.23 -6.50
C VAL A 1039 19.96 28.10 -7.55
N ALA A 1040 19.54 29.23 -8.14
CA ALA A 1040 18.45 29.28 -9.11
C ALA A 1040 18.78 28.56 -10.42
N ASP A 1041 20.02 28.70 -10.91
CA ASP A 1041 20.43 28.21 -12.23
C ASP A 1041 21.06 26.80 -12.19
N CYS A 1042 21.78 26.45 -11.12
CA CYS A 1042 22.53 25.19 -11.04
C CYS A 1042 21.92 24.16 -10.10
N LEU A 1043 21.36 24.58 -8.95
CA LEU A 1043 20.89 23.66 -7.91
C LEU A 1043 19.39 23.36 -8.00
N ARG A 1044 18.59 24.30 -8.51
CA ARG A 1044 17.13 24.16 -8.58
C ARG A 1044 16.66 23.32 -9.78
N TRP A 1045 16.84 22.01 -9.68
CA TRP A 1045 16.51 21.07 -10.76
C TRP A 1045 15.00 20.91 -11.02
N PHE A 1046 14.18 21.08 -9.99
CA PHE A 1046 12.73 21.23 -10.13
C PHE A 1046 12.29 22.60 -9.65
N LYS A 1047 11.29 23.20 -10.31
CA LYS A 1047 10.67 24.46 -9.86
C LYS A 1047 10.12 24.42 -8.43
N SER A 1048 9.82 23.23 -7.93
CA SER A 1048 9.32 22.99 -6.57
C SER A 1048 10.42 22.87 -5.52
N TRP A 1049 11.70 22.92 -5.90
CA TRP A 1049 12.82 22.89 -4.95
C TRP A 1049 13.04 24.28 -4.36
N VAL A 1050 12.83 24.37 -3.05
CA VAL A 1050 13.06 25.57 -2.26
C VAL A 1050 14.31 25.33 -1.43
N LEU A 1051 15.41 25.98 -1.80
CA LEU A 1051 16.75 25.73 -1.24
C LEU A 1051 17.29 26.93 -0.44
N THR A 1052 16.97 28.14 -0.87
CA THR A 1052 17.25 29.41 -0.20
C THR A 1052 16.03 30.32 -0.32
N ALA A 1053 16.00 31.45 0.41
CA ALA A 1053 14.97 32.47 0.24
C ALA A 1053 14.91 32.91 -1.24
N SER A 1054 13.73 33.36 -1.68
CA SER A 1054 13.45 33.85 -3.03
C SER A 1054 13.73 35.34 -3.18
#